data_AF-A0A6P0XNN7-F1
#
_entry.id   AF-A0A6P0XNN7-F1
#
_cell.length_a   1.000
_cell.length_b   1.000
_cell.length_c   1.000
_cell.angle_alpha   90.00
_cell.angle_beta   90.00
_cell.angle_gamma   90.00
#
_symmetry.space_group_name_H-M   'P 1'
#
loop_
_entity.id
_entity.type
_entity.pdbx_description
1 polymer ?
#
loop_
_entity_poly.entity_id
_entity_poly.type
_entity_poly.pdbx_seq_one_letter_code
_entity_poly.pdbx_strand_id
1 'polypeptide(L)'
;HQHLTNFQRFAQFIEEILFVNFPHPQKIYIFLDEIDVLVNCPFKNEILAFIRSCYNRRADDEKSDYHRLIFCFFGVATPEDLIRDGKHTPFNIGHPIELTELTFADGKILTQGLDGIVEEPEVVLQKVFDWSGGQPFLTQKLCQIIVDYAEDYEPDVDKLLEEHILTYWEEKDNPTHLKYIHDYLVNHGQFAPQLLKLYKKILLQGEVKADDSPIQMALRLSGVVIKKQDKLVIFNKIYRTIFNLDWVAEKLAYLESNLEPLQPKPQKMRMSVIFAGLASVGVISFRSLGWLQNLELNEYDRLMRWRPPELPDPNILIVEATAKDINKYGIGSDLSDEILAEVIAKLEIHQPAIIGLDFWREKPLPSESGYKKLLKILSNNQKIVAVCSTSEYHDNKPGTKPPQGVPEERLGFTDFVVDNGQVDVFRRHLMFMGKEEQDPCKTEYSLSARVAFNYLESKGFKQEDITEANFKVGDVVFKELVERQGIYQRVDDGGFQVLLNYRNADRVANYISISDILSGEFDASLVRNKIVLIGSTDPNHAGDKFYTPYSYIKAVSQKQISGVILHAHQVSQIISAVLDGRPLMTFWSWWVDWLWIFCYSVLGGMIGFYFRRVLLFVLFIAGNIIILYSVSLYCFTQGFVLPLVPSILAFVISGFGVLLVNIQ
;
A
#
# COMPACT_ATOMS: atom_id res chain seq x y z
N HIS A 1 -25.23 -22.89 -20.80
CA HIS A 1 -25.72 -22.39 -19.50
C HIS A 1 -24.82 -21.37 -18.78
N GLN A 2 -23.54 -21.15 -19.15
CA GLN A 2 -22.64 -20.19 -18.47
C GLN A 2 -22.89 -18.69 -18.77
N HIS A 3 -23.80 -18.35 -19.69
CA HIS A 3 -24.10 -16.96 -20.09
C HIS A 3 -25.48 -16.45 -19.62
N LEU A 4 -26.24 -17.24 -18.86
CA LEU A 4 -27.57 -16.87 -18.38
C LEU A 4 -27.51 -16.34 -16.95
N THR A 5 -28.24 -15.26 -16.65
CA THR A 5 -28.41 -14.79 -15.29
C THR A 5 -29.17 -15.82 -14.44
N ASN A 6 -29.03 -15.77 -13.12
CA ASN A 6 -29.73 -16.70 -12.21
C ASN A 6 -31.25 -16.70 -12.44
N PHE A 7 -31.85 -15.54 -12.71
CA PHE A 7 -33.29 -15.44 -12.98
C PHE A 7 -33.69 -15.91 -14.39
N GLN A 8 -32.81 -15.80 -15.38
CA GLN A 8 -33.04 -16.44 -16.69
C GLN A 8 -33.00 -17.96 -16.58
N ARG A 9 -32.05 -18.50 -15.80
CA ARG A 9 -31.99 -19.93 -15.51
C ARG A 9 -33.23 -20.38 -14.73
N PHE A 10 -33.72 -19.56 -13.80
CA PHE A 10 -34.94 -19.87 -13.06
C PHE A 10 -36.19 -19.79 -13.94
N ALA A 11 -36.27 -18.83 -14.87
CA ALA A 11 -37.34 -18.77 -15.88
C ALA A 11 -37.38 -20.06 -16.71
N GLN A 12 -36.23 -20.48 -17.25
CA GLN A 12 -36.12 -21.73 -18.01
C GLN A 12 -36.48 -22.95 -17.17
N PHE A 13 -36.08 -23.00 -15.90
CA PHE A 13 -36.49 -24.07 -15.00
C PHE A 13 -38.02 -24.14 -14.84
N ILE A 14 -38.70 -23.00 -14.72
CA ILE A 14 -40.16 -22.97 -14.65
C ILE A 14 -40.77 -23.45 -15.98
N GLU A 15 -40.34 -22.88 -17.10
CA GLU A 15 -40.95 -23.12 -18.42
C GLU A 15 -40.62 -24.50 -19.00
N GLU A 16 -39.36 -24.91 -18.97
CA GLU A 16 -38.87 -26.11 -19.64
C GLU A 16 -38.93 -27.35 -18.75
N ILE A 17 -38.98 -27.18 -17.42
CA ILE A 17 -38.95 -28.31 -16.46
C ILE A 17 -40.25 -28.38 -15.66
N LEU A 18 -40.61 -27.35 -14.88
CA LEU A 18 -41.79 -27.43 -14.02
C LEU A 18 -43.07 -27.54 -14.86
N PHE A 19 -43.20 -26.72 -15.91
CA PHE A 19 -44.42 -26.74 -16.70
C PHE A 19 -44.60 -28.03 -17.49
N VAL A 20 -43.51 -28.63 -17.95
CA VAL A 20 -43.52 -29.90 -18.69
C VAL A 20 -43.82 -31.09 -17.77
N ASN A 21 -43.18 -31.15 -16.59
CA ASN A 21 -43.35 -32.29 -15.68
C ASN A 21 -44.67 -32.25 -14.90
N PHE A 22 -45.24 -31.05 -14.70
CA PHE A 22 -46.55 -30.86 -14.06
C PHE A 22 -47.49 -30.20 -15.07
N PRO A 23 -48.07 -30.96 -16.02
CA PRO A 23 -48.89 -30.37 -17.08
C PRO A 23 -50.22 -29.83 -16.56
N HIS A 24 -50.81 -28.88 -17.29
CA HIS A 24 -52.17 -28.39 -17.06
C HIS A 24 -53.17 -29.55 -16.92
N PRO A 25 -54.11 -29.53 -15.95
CA PRO A 25 -54.56 -28.39 -15.12
C PRO A 25 -53.88 -28.26 -13.75
N GLN A 26 -52.76 -28.96 -13.49
CA GLN A 26 -52.15 -28.97 -12.17
C GLN A 26 -51.61 -27.59 -11.76
N LYS A 27 -52.01 -27.13 -10.58
CA LYS A 27 -51.45 -25.92 -9.95
C LYS A 27 -50.11 -26.24 -9.30
N ILE A 28 -49.15 -25.33 -9.48
CA ILE A 28 -47.82 -25.38 -8.88
C ILE A 28 -47.77 -24.32 -7.78
N TYR A 29 -47.49 -24.75 -6.56
CA TYR A 29 -47.31 -23.86 -5.41
C TYR A 29 -45.83 -23.80 -5.03
N ILE A 30 -45.28 -22.59 -4.96
CA ILE A 30 -43.92 -22.35 -4.48
C ILE A 30 -44.04 -21.62 -3.15
N PHE A 31 -43.61 -22.30 -2.09
CA PHE A 31 -43.62 -21.77 -0.73
C PHE A 31 -42.24 -21.19 -0.40
N LEU A 32 -42.22 -19.92 -0.02
CA LEU A 32 -41.02 -19.26 0.53
C LEU A 32 -41.34 -18.90 1.98
N ASP A 33 -40.73 -19.64 2.90
CA ASP A 33 -40.81 -19.35 4.32
C ASP A 33 -39.76 -18.31 4.74
N GLU A 34 -39.98 -17.64 5.86
CA GLU A 34 -39.12 -16.57 6.40
C GLU A 34 -38.81 -15.46 5.38
N ILE A 35 -39.85 -14.93 4.72
CA ILE A 35 -39.72 -13.89 3.69
C ILE A 35 -39.06 -12.60 4.23
N ASP A 36 -39.09 -12.37 5.54
CA ASP A 36 -38.41 -11.27 6.20
C ASP A 36 -36.87 -11.36 6.08
N VAL A 37 -36.27 -12.55 5.91
CA VAL A 37 -34.85 -12.73 5.59
C VAL A 37 -34.50 -12.06 4.26
N LEU A 38 -35.44 -12.08 3.30
CA LEU A 38 -35.26 -11.48 1.98
C LEU A 38 -35.03 -9.97 2.06
N VAL A 39 -35.52 -9.29 3.10
CA VAL A 39 -35.34 -7.84 3.31
C VAL A 39 -33.86 -7.45 3.26
N ASN A 40 -32.97 -8.33 3.73
CA ASN A 40 -31.53 -8.11 3.82
C ASN A 40 -30.72 -8.74 2.67
N CYS A 41 -31.37 -9.42 1.72
CA CYS A 41 -30.68 -10.07 0.60
C CYS A 41 -30.33 -9.07 -0.51
N PRO A 42 -29.12 -9.14 -1.11
CA PRO A 42 -28.70 -8.22 -2.17
C PRO A 42 -29.51 -8.38 -3.46
N PHE A 43 -30.16 -9.54 -3.66
CA PHE A 43 -30.97 -9.86 -4.85
C PHE A 43 -32.49 -9.66 -4.65
N LYS A 44 -32.90 -8.99 -3.56
CA LYS A 44 -34.31 -8.80 -3.20
C LYS A 44 -35.12 -8.19 -4.36
N ASN A 45 -34.63 -7.12 -4.95
CA ASN A 45 -35.40 -6.39 -5.96
C ASN A 45 -35.56 -7.23 -7.23
N GLU A 46 -34.55 -8.01 -7.57
CA GLU A 46 -34.50 -8.87 -8.73
C GLU A 46 -35.47 -10.06 -8.62
N ILE A 47 -35.54 -10.72 -7.44
CA ILE A 47 -36.50 -11.81 -7.22
C ILE A 47 -37.95 -11.31 -7.23
N LEU A 48 -38.20 -10.15 -6.62
CA LEU A 48 -39.53 -9.54 -6.61
C LEU A 48 -39.97 -9.11 -8.01
N ALA A 49 -39.05 -8.53 -8.80
CA ALA A 49 -39.29 -8.21 -10.20
C ALA A 49 -39.56 -9.47 -11.05
N PHE A 50 -38.86 -10.57 -10.77
CA PHE A 50 -39.08 -11.86 -11.44
C PHE A 50 -40.48 -12.43 -11.16
N ILE A 51 -40.92 -12.43 -9.89
CA ILE A 51 -42.26 -12.89 -9.50
C ILE A 51 -43.34 -12.06 -10.20
N ARG A 52 -43.17 -10.73 -10.24
CA ARG A 52 -44.07 -9.83 -10.96
C ARG A 52 -44.10 -10.12 -12.46
N SER A 53 -42.95 -10.41 -13.06
CA SER A 53 -42.87 -10.82 -14.47
C SER A 53 -43.67 -12.09 -14.73
N CYS A 54 -43.56 -13.10 -13.85
CA CYS A 54 -44.37 -14.32 -13.93
C CYS A 54 -45.88 -14.03 -13.83
N TYR A 55 -46.28 -13.11 -12.96
CA TYR A 55 -47.69 -12.70 -12.85
C TYR A 55 -48.17 -11.98 -14.10
N ASN A 56 -47.40 -11.03 -14.64
CA ASN A 56 -47.79 -10.28 -15.83
C ASN A 56 -47.95 -11.18 -17.06
N ARG A 57 -47.13 -12.24 -17.20
CA ARG A 57 -47.25 -13.25 -18.26
C ARG A 57 -48.54 -14.06 -18.24
N ARG A 58 -49.34 -13.95 -17.18
CA ARG A 58 -50.73 -14.43 -17.17
C ARG A 58 -51.61 -13.61 -18.11
N ALA A 59 -51.38 -12.31 -18.23
CA ALA A 59 -52.17 -11.43 -19.08
C ALA A 59 -51.81 -11.51 -20.58
N ASP A 60 -50.64 -12.06 -20.92
CA ASP A 60 -50.14 -12.11 -22.30
C ASP A 60 -50.85 -13.17 -23.17
N ASP A 61 -51.36 -14.25 -22.57
CA ASP A 61 -52.12 -15.31 -23.26
C ASP A 61 -53.06 -16.03 -22.28
N GLU A 62 -54.33 -16.18 -22.65
CA GLU A 62 -55.35 -16.90 -21.87
C GLU A 62 -54.99 -18.39 -21.66
N LYS A 63 -54.13 -18.95 -22.53
CA LYS A 63 -53.58 -20.31 -22.42
C LYS A 63 -52.22 -20.39 -21.75
N SER A 64 -51.73 -19.28 -21.20
CA SER A 64 -50.43 -19.22 -20.53
C SER A 64 -50.39 -20.13 -19.30
N ASP A 65 -49.40 -21.02 -19.25
CA ASP A 65 -49.10 -21.88 -18.11
C ASP A 65 -48.71 -21.08 -16.84
N TYR A 66 -48.56 -19.76 -16.92
CA TYR A 66 -48.33 -18.92 -15.75
C TYR A 66 -49.55 -18.76 -14.83
N HIS A 67 -50.77 -19.06 -15.30
CA HIS A 67 -51.99 -18.99 -14.47
C HIS A 67 -52.03 -20.02 -13.34
N ARG A 68 -51.30 -21.13 -13.51
CA ARG A 68 -51.23 -22.25 -12.58
C ARG A 68 -50.06 -22.15 -11.60
N LEU A 69 -49.14 -21.20 -11.79
CA LEU A 69 -48.01 -20.96 -10.90
C LEU A 69 -48.38 -19.99 -9.78
N ILE A 70 -48.34 -20.43 -8.53
CA ILE A 70 -48.71 -19.63 -7.35
C ILE A 70 -47.50 -19.55 -6.41
N PHE A 71 -47.18 -18.34 -5.97
CA PHE A 71 -46.16 -18.10 -4.95
C PHE A 71 -46.87 -17.78 -3.63
N CYS A 72 -46.49 -18.46 -2.54
CA CYS A 72 -46.94 -18.13 -1.18
C CYS A 72 -45.75 -17.74 -0.34
N PHE A 73 -45.86 -16.62 0.37
CA PHE A 73 -44.82 -16.07 1.22
C PHE A 73 -45.28 -16.17 2.67
N PHE A 74 -44.43 -16.73 3.52
CA PHE A 74 -44.65 -16.87 4.95
C PHE A 74 -43.55 -16.10 5.68
N GLY A 75 -43.88 -15.47 6.80
CA GLY A 75 -42.94 -14.68 7.60
C GLY A 75 -43.57 -13.39 8.13
N VAL A 76 -42.79 -12.65 8.92
CA VAL A 76 -43.25 -11.41 9.56
C VAL A 76 -42.80 -10.23 8.71
N ALA A 77 -43.46 -10.04 7.57
CA ALA A 77 -43.29 -8.88 6.73
C ALA A 77 -44.60 -8.57 6.02
N THR A 78 -45.04 -7.33 6.05
CA THR A 78 -46.09 -6.84 5.15
C THR A 78 -45.51 -6.66 3.75
N PRO A 79 -46.36 -6.67 2.70
CA PRO A 79 -45.91 -6.32 1.36
C PRO A 79 -45.20 -4.95 1.29
N GLU A 80 -45.58 -4.00 2.15
CA GLU A 80 -44.92 -2.71 2.28
C GLU A 80 -43.48 -2.84 2.82
N ASP A 81 -43.25 -3.71 3.80
CA ASP A 81 -41.92 -3.90 4.43
C ASP A 81 -40.87 -4.45 3.46
N LEU A 82 -41.31 -5.15 2.40
CA LEU A 82 -40.45 -5.68 1.36
C LEU A 82 -39.97 -4.57 0.39
N ILE A 83 -40.51 -3.34 0.45
CA ILE A 83 -40.30 -2.26 -0.53
C ILE A 83 -39.74 -0.99 0.15
N ARG A 84 -38.73 -0.32 -0.45
CA ARG A 84 -38.19 0.96 0.05
C ARG A 84 -38.73 2.21 -0.64
N ASP A 85 -39.35 2.08 -1.81
CA ASP A 85 -39.70 3.21 -2.68
C ASP A 85 -41.18 3.16 -3.05
N GLY A 86 -41.98 4.06 -2.45
CA GLY A 86 -43.46 4.05 -2.55
C GLY A 86 -44.03 4.39 -3.93
N LYS A 87 -43.19 4.73 -4.92
CA LYS A 87 -43.64 5.14 -6.26
C LYS A 87 -43.86 3.98 -7.23
N HIS A 88 -43.29 2.80 -6.97
CA HIS A 88 -43.45 1.62 -7.83
C HIS A 88 -43.58 0.35 -6.99
N THR A 89 -44.80 -0.03 -6.59
CA THR A 89 -45.00 -1.25 -5.82
C THR A 89 -45.08 -2.47 -6.77
N PRO A 90 -44.22 -3.49 -6.62
CA PRO A 90 -44.36 -4.76 -7.33
C PRO A 90 -45.46 -5.67 -6.74
N PHE A 91 -45.98 -5.33 -5.57
CA PHE A 91 -46.85 -6.18 -4.78
C PHE A 91 -48.35 -5.85 -4.81
N ASN A 92 -48.80 -4.92 -5.66
CA ASN A 92 -50.24 -4.69 -5.87
C ASN A 92 -50.97 -5.86 -6.57
N ILE A 93 -50.34 -7.04 -6.63
CA ILE A 93 -50.81 -8.26 -7.31
C ILE A 93 -50.97 -9.43 -6.33
N GLY A 94 -50.55 -9.26 -5.07
CA GLY A 94 -50.62 -10.28 -4.01
C GLY A 94 -51.86 -10.12 -3.12
N HIS A 95 -52.24 -11.18 -2.42
CA HIS A 95 -53.32 -11.19 -1.44
C HIS A 95 -52.72 -11.44 -0.05
N PRO A 96 -52.68 -10.43 0.85
CA PRO A 96 -52.15 -10.63 2.20
C PRO A 96 -53.10 -11.46 3.03
N ILE A 97 -52.56 -12.46 3.75
CA ILE A 97 -53.28 -13.24 4.75
C ILE A 97 -52.59 -12.95 6.07
N GLU A 98 -53.20 -12.12 6.90
CA GLU A 98 -52.69 -11.82 8.23
C GLU A 98 -53.08 -12.96 9.19
N LEU A 99 -52.09 -13.59 9.82
CA LEU A 99 -52.33 -14.58 10.86
C LEU A 99 -52.53 -13.85 12.19
N THR A 100 -53.74 -13.93 12.74
CA THR A 100 -54.10 -13.40 14.05
C THR A 100 -53.93 -14.47 15.14
N GLU A 101 -54.06 -14.08 16.40
CA GLU A 101 -54.21 -15.01 17.51
C GLU A 101 -55.37 -16.00 17.29
N LEU A 102 -55.30 -17.19 17.90
CA LEU A 102 -56.47 -18.05 17.99
C LEU A 102 -57.54 -17.32 18.80
N THR A 103 -58.77 -17.30 18.29
CA THR A 103 -59.90 -16.89 19.11
C THR A 103 -60.35 -18.05 19.98
N PHE A 104 -61.06 -17.75 21.08
CA PHE A 104 -61.65 -18.80 21.91
C PHE A 104 -62.60 -19.71 21.11
N ALA A 105 -63.30 -19.15 20.11
CA ALA A 105 -64.16 -19.92 19.22
C ALA A 105 -63.37 -20.93 18.37
N ASP A 106 -62.22 -20.52 17.82
CA ASP A 106 -61.32 -21.42 17.06
C ASP A 106 -60.71 -22.49 17.97
N GLY A 107 -60.34 -22.10 19.19
CA GLY A 107 -59.74 -22.96 20.19
C GLY A 107 -60.70 -23.95 20.84
N LYS A 108 -62.02 -23.80 20.68
CA LYS A 108 -63.02 -24.65 21.33
C LYS A 108 -62.83 -26.13 21.05
N ILE A 109 -62.23 -26.50 19.91
CA ILE A 109 -61.88 -27.90 19.62
C ILE A 109 -60.94 -28.51 20.66
N LEU A 110 -60.11 -27.71 21.34
CA LEU A 110 -59.20 -28.16 22.39
C LEU A 110 -59.91 -28.66 23.65
N THR A 111 -61.18 -28.30 23.88
CA THR A 111 -61.93 -28.83 25.02
C THR A 111 -62.08 -30.34 24.96
N GLN A 112 -62.09 -30.92 23.76
CA GLN A 112 -62.14 -32.37 23.56
C GLN A 112 -60.95 -33.10 24.20
N GLY A 113 -59.78 -32.44 24.29
CA GLY A 113 -58.60 -33.00 24.96
C GLY A 113 -58.65 -32.86 26.48
N LEU A 114 -59.55 -32.05 27.01
CA LEU A 114 -59.77 -31.83 28.44
C LEU A 114 -60.99 -32.61 28.97
N ASP A 115 -61.82 -33.15 28.07
CA ASP A 115 -63.00 -33.94 28.43
C ASP A 115 -62.62 -35.15 29.28
N GLY A 116 -63.23 -35.25 30.46
CA GLY A 116 -62.94 -36.33 31.42
C GLY A 116 -61.66 -36.14 32.25
N ILE A 117 -60.92 -35.06 32.03
CA ILE A 117 -59.79 -34.62 32.87
C ILE A 117 -60.26 -33.52 33.82
N VAL A 118 -61.13 -32.63 33.37
CA VAL A 118 -61.70 -31.53 34.17
C VAL A 118 -63.22 -31.51 34.10
N GLU A 119 -63.88 -30.98 35.14
CA GLU A 119 -65.35 -30.90 35.23
C GLU A 119 -65.94 -29.88 34.25
N GLU A 120 -65.28 -28.72 34.10
CA GLU A 120 -65.71 -27.64 33.20
C GLU A 120 -64.65 -27.27 32.15
N PRO A 121 -64.49 -28.07 31.07
CA PRO A 121 -63.48 -27.86 30.04
C PRO A 121 -63.48 -26.47 29.39
N GLU A 122 -64.66 -25.88 29.16
CA GLU A 122 -64.78 -24.54 28.58
C GLU A 122 -64.26 -23.45 29.52
N VAL A 123 -64.51 -23.56 30.83
CA VAL A 123 -64.06 -22.58 31.84
C VAL A 123 -62.56 -22.66 32.03
N VAL A 124 -62.02 -23.88 32.13
CA VAL A 124 -60.57 -24.11 32.21
C VAL A 124 -59.87 -23.58 30.95
N LEU A 125 -60.41 -23.89 29.77
CA LEU A 125 -59.86 -23.38 28.51
C LEU A 125 -59.92 -21.85 28.43
N GLN A 126 -60.99 -21.21 28.91
CA GLN A 126 -61.07 -19.75 28.94
C GLN A 126 -59.94 -19.15 29.81
N LYS A 127 -59.66 -19.75 30.96
CA LYS A 127 -58.54 -19.35 31.82
C LYS A 127 -57.17 -19.57 31.13
N VAL A 128 -57.01 -20.64 30.36
CA VAL A 128 -55.82 -20.86 29.51
C VAL A 128 -55.66 -19.76 28.47
N PHE A 129 -56.75 -19.34 27.82
CA PHE A 129 -56.75 -18.23 26.86
C PHE A 129 -56.44 -16.89 27.53
N ASP A 130 -56.93 -16.65 28.74
CA ASP A 130 -56.66 -15.43 29.50
C ASP A 130 -55.17 -15.24 29.81
N TRP A 131 -54.41 -16.34 29.90
CA TRP A 131 -52.95 -16.35 30.11
C TRP A 131 -52.16 -16.33 28.81
N SER A 132 -52.48 -17.25 27.90
CA SER A 132 -51.75 -17.46 26.64
C SER A 132 -52.08 -16.44 25.55
N GLY A 133 -53.19 -15.71 25.69
CA GLY A 133 -53.67 -14.74 24.71
C GLY A 133 -54.04 -15.36 23.36
N GLY A 134 -54.30 -16.68 23.32
CA GLY A 134 -54.54 -17.42 22.08
C GLY A 134 -53.26 -17.66 21.26
N GLN A 135 -52.07 -17.55 21.85
CA GLN A 135 -50.83 -17.90 21.17
C GLN A 135 -50.76 -19.44 21.02
N PRO A 136 -50.73 -19.98 19.78
CA PRO A 136 -50.99 -21.40 19.53
C PRO A 136 -50.16 -22.38 20.36
N PHE A 137 -48.86 -22.11 20.48
CA PHE A 137 -47.92 -22.97 21.19
C PHE A 137 -48.18 -23.00 22.70
N LEU A 138 -48.31 -21.83 23.33
CA LEU A 138 -48.55 -21.70 24.78
C LEU A 138 -49.94 -22.18 25.17
N THR A 139 -50.96 -21.93 24.33
CA THR A 139 -52.31 -22.46 24.54
C THR A 139 -52.29 -23.98 24.58
N GLN A 140 -51.64 -24.63 23.60
CA GLN A 140 -51.50 -26.09 23.58
C GLN A 140 -50.64 -26.62 24.73
N LYS A 141 -49.50 -25.98 25.02
CA LYS A 141 -48.60 -26.38 26.10
C LYS A 141 -49.28 -26.32 27.47
N LEU A 142 -50.07 -25.28 27.74
CA LEU A 142 -50.78 -25.17 29.01
C LEU A 142 -51.93 -26.18 29.11
N CYS A 143 -52.66 -26.46 28.02
CA CYS A 143 -53.62 -27.56 27.99
C CYS A 143 -52.95 -28.90 28.27
N GLN A 144 -51.79 -29.16 27.67
CA GLN A 144 -51.02 -30.40 27.91
C GLN A 144 -50.57 -30.51 29.37
N ILE A 145 -50.09 -29.43 29.99
CA ILE A 145 -49.73 -29.40 31.41
C ILE A 145 -50.94 -29.74 32.28
N ILE A 146 -52.13 -29.22 31.96
CA ILE A 146 -53.35 -29.55 32.70
C ILE A 146 -53.67 -31.04 32.57
N VAL A 147 -53.56 -31.61 31.36
CA VAL A 147 -53.76 -33.05 31.13
C VAL A 147 -52.77 -33.91 31.92
N ASP A 148 -51.51 -33.50 31.99
CA ASP A 148 -50.44 -34.30 32.60
C ASP A 148 -50.39 -34.19 34.13
N TYR A 149 -50.84 -33.06 34.70
CA TYR A 149 -50.57 -32.71 36.11
C TYR A 149 -51.81 -32.31 36.93
N ALA A 150 -53.02 -32.29 36.37
CA ALA A 150 -54.22 -32.06 37.18
C ALA A 150 -54.41 -33.17 38.23
N GLU A 151 -54.48 -32.78 39.51
CA GLU A 151 -54.68 -33.71 40.63
C GLU A 151 -56.17 -34.01 40.90
N ASP A 152 -57.05 -33.11 40.44
CA ASP A 152 -58.50 -33.20 40.55
C ASP A 152 -59.19 -32.61 39.31
N TYR A 153 -60.52 -32.64 39.28
CA TYR A 153 -61.32 -32.15 38.16
C TYR A 153 -61.50 -30.62 38.12
N GLU A 154 -61.02 -29.88 39.14
CA GLU A 154 -61.08 -28.41 39.23
C GLU A 154 -59.65 -27.83 39.34
N PRO A 155 -58.76 -28.08 38.36
CA PRO A 155 -57.36 -27.75 38.51
C PRO A 155 -57.12 -26.23 38.62
N ASP A 156 -56.28 -25.84 39.57
CA ASP A 156 -55.79 -24.47 39.68
C ASP A 156 -54.77 -24.17 38.56
N VAL A 157 -55.28 -23.61 37.45
CA VAL A 157 -54.48 -23.22 36.29
C VAL A 157 -53.39 -22.20 36.65
N ASP A 158 -53.63 -21.32 37.63
CA ASP A 158 -52.63 -20.32 38.05
C ASP A 158 -51.46 -21.03 38.76
N LYS A 159 -51.75 -21.99 39.65
CA LYS A 159 -50.74 -22.83 40.30
C LYS A 159 -49.95 -23.68 39.31
N LEU A 160 -50.62 -24.35 38.38
CA LEU A 160 -49.97 -25.17 37.35
C LEU A 160 -49.09 -24.34 36.43
N LEU A 161 -49.54 -23.14 36.05
CA LEU A 161 -48.74 -22.22 35.25
C LEU A 161 -47.49 -21.76 36.01
N GLU A 162 -47.65 -21.39 37.29
CA GLU A 162 -46.55 -20.97 38.14
C GLU A 162 -45.50 -22.08 38.28
N GLU A 163 -45.94 -23.30 38.56
CA GLU A 163 -45.07 -24.45 38.78
C GLU A 163 -44.39 -24.93 37.50
N HIS A 164 -45.08 -24.99 36.36
CA HIS A 164 -44.55 -25.65 35.15
C HIS A 164 -44.03 -24.69 34.09
N ILE A 165 -44.39 -23.40 34.12
CA ILE A 165 -43.94 -22.41 33.12
C ILE A 165 -43.17 -21.25 33.75
N LEU A 166 -43.69 -20.60 34.80
CA LEU A 166 -43.13 -19.31 35.26
C LEU A 166 -41.90 -19.48 36.17
N THR A 167 -41.99 -20.33 37.19
CA THR A 167 -40.88 -20.56 38.12
C THR A 167 -39.77 -21.38 37.43
N TYR A 168 -38.54 -20.85 37.39
CA TYR A 168 -37.41 -21.46 36.68
C TYR A 168 -37.70 -21.71 35.19
N TRP A 169 -38.39 -20.77 34.53
CA TRP A 169 -38.76 -20.88 33.12
C TRP A 169 -37.56 -21.18 32.20
N GLU A 170 -36.37 -20.65 32.50
CA GLU A 170 -35.12 -20.92 31.77
C GLU A 170 -34.68 -22.39 31.85
N GLU A 171 -35.14 -23.18 32.81
CA GLU A 171 -34.80 -24.61 32.88
C GLU A 171 -35.91 -25.47 32.26
N LYS A 172 -37.17 -25.03 32.40
CA LYS A 172 -38.37 -25.78 32.02
C LYS A 172 -38.86 -25.55 30.58
N ASP A 173 -38.26 -24.62 29.85
CA ASP A 173 -38.65 -24.31 28.48
C ASP A 173 -38.21 -25.39 27.46
N ASN A 174 -38.94 -26.51 27.45
CA ASN A 174 -38.82 -27.60 26.48
C ASN A 174 -40.23 -28.01 25.99
N PRO A 175 -40.47 -28.11 24.66
CA PRO A 175 -39.62 -27.61 23.59
C PRO A 175 -39.42 -26.09 23.70
N THR A 176 -38.29 -25.61 23.17
CA THR A 176 -37.81 -24.23 23.27
C THR A 176 -38.80 -23.24 22.67
N HIS A 177 -39.22 -22.25 23.44
CA HIS A 177 -40.08 -21.16 22.98
C HIS A 177 -39.71 -19.85 23.68
N LEU A 178 -39.77 -19.81 25.01
CA LEU A 178 -39.43 -18.63 25.80
C LEU A 178 -37.95 -18.29 25.69
N LYS A 179 -37.05 -19.29 25.68
CA LYS A 179 -35.62 -19.09 25.47
C LYS A 179 -35.32 -18.52 24.09
N TYR A 180 -36.07 -18.95 23.06
CA TYR A 180 -35.92 -18.38 21.74
C TYR A 180 -36.22 -16.88 21.75
N ILE A 181 -37.32 -16.47 22.40
CA ILE A 181 -37.68 -15.05 22.55
C ILE A 181 -36.60 -14.31 23.35
N HIS A 182 -36.15 -14.88 24.47
CA HIS A 182 -35.06 -14.34 25.28
C HIS A 182 -33.79 -14.08 24.46
N ASP A 183 -33.29 -15.12 23.79
CA ASP A 183 -32.06 -15.07 23.03
C ASP A 183 -32.20 -14.11 21.85
N TYR A 184 -33.38 -14.06 21.23
CA TYR A 184 -33.67 -13.10 20.18
C TYR A 184 -33.58 -11.65 20.69
N LEU A 185 -34.15 -11.35 21.87
CA LEU A 185 -34.15 -9.99 22.42
C LEU A 185 -32.77 -9.54 22.92
N VAL A 186 -31.97 -10.47 23.47
CA VAL A 186 -30.69 -10.15 24.11
C VAL A 186 -29.50 -10.29 23.15
N ASN A 187 -29.53 -11.24 22.21
CA ASN A 187 -28.40 -11.55 21.32
C ASN A 187 -28.54 -10.94 19.92
N HIS A 188 -29.44 -9.97 19.71
CA HIS A 188 -29.64 -9.26 18.42
C HIS A 188 -28.52 -8.23 18.09
N GLY A 189 -27.27 -8.56 18.43
CA GLY A 189 -26.10 -7.72 18.23
C GLY A 189 -26.28 -6.30 18.77
N GLN A 190 -26.00 -5.30 17.94
CA GLN A 190 -26.02 -3.88 18.33
C GLN A 190 -27.44 -3.32 18.55
N PHE A 191 -28.47 -4.03 18.08
CA PHE A 191 -29.86 -3.59 18.19
C PHE A 191 -30.54 -4.07 19.47
N ALA A 192 -29.95 -5.02 20.21
CA ALA A 192 -30.52 -5.55 21.45
C ALA A 192 -30.92 -4.45 22.47
N PRO A 193 -30.09 -3.41 22.73
CA PRO A 193 -30.51 -2.31 23.62
C PRO A 193 -31.70 -1.51 23.09
N GLN A 194 -31.83 -1.35 21.77
CA GLN A 194 -32.94 -0.62 21.15
C GLN A 194 -34.24 -1.43 21.20
N LEU A 195 -34.15 -2.75 20.99
CA LEU A 195 -35.27 -3.69 21.13
C LEU A 195 -35.80 -3.67 22.56
N LEU A 196 -34.92 -3.83 23.55
CA LEU A 196 -35.30 -3.81 24.96
C LEU A 196 -35.87 -2.45 25.40
N LYS A 197 -35.35 -1.33 24.88
CA LYS A 197 -35.91 0.02 25.14
C LYS A 197 -37.31 0.19 24.55
N LEU A 198 -37.56 -0.31 23.34
CA LEU A 198 -38.89 -0.30 22.74
C LEU A 198 -39.85 -1.21 23.51
N TYR A 199 -39.43 -2.43 23.86
CA TYR A 199 -40.23 -3.35 24.64
C TYR A 199 -40.56 -2.80 26.04
N LYS A 200 -39.59 -2.15 26.71
CA LYS A 200 -39.82 -1.39 27.96
C LYS A 200 -40.90 -0.32 27.81
N LYS A 201 -40.89 0.41 26.68
CA LYS A 201 -41.91 1.43 26.39
C LYS A 201 -43.30 0.81 26.29
N ILE A 202 -43.43 -0.34 25.62
CA ILE A 202 -44.70 -1.06 25.50
C ILE A 202 -45.14 -1.60 26.88
N LEU A 203 -44.24 -2.14 27.69
CA LEU A 203 -44.54 -2.57 29.07
C LEU A 203 -45.11 -1.44 29.95
N LEU A 204 -44.58 -0.22 29.81
CA LEU A 204 -44.99 0.95 30.58
C LEU A 204 -46.29 1.58 30.05
N GLN A 205 -46.45 1.66 28.73
CA GLN A 205 -47.56 2.36 28.08
C GLN A 205 -48.75 1.44 27.76
N GLY A 206 -48.56 0.12 27.82
CA GLY A 206 -49.52 -0.90 27.40
C GLY A 206 -49.55 -1.12 25.89
N GLU A 207 -49.42 -0.04 25.12
CA GLU A 207 -49.45 -0.03 23.67
C GLU A 207 -48.53 1.05 23.08
N VAL A 208 -48.06 0.86 21.85
CA VAL A 208 -47.32 1.87 21.08
C VAL A 208 -47.86 1.88 19.64
N LYS A 209 -47.98 3.05 19.02
CA LYS A 209 -48.40 3.16 17.62
C LYS A 209 -47.46 2.37 16.70
N ALA A 210 -48.04 1.51 15.86
CA ALA A 210 -47.31 0.77 14.85
C ALA A 210 -46.83 1.75 13.77
N ASP A 211 -45.52 1.85 13.60
CA ASP A 211 -44.86 2.67 12.57
C ASP A 211 -44.09 1.83 11.55
N ASP A 212 -44.11 0.51 11.72
CA ASP A 212 -43.43 -0.49 10.89
C ASP A 212 -41.93 -0.18 10.70
N SER A 213 -41.31 0.54 11.65
CA SER A 213 -39.87 0.76 11.65
C SER A 213 -39.10 -0.56 11.79
N PRO A 214 -37.84 -0.65 11.31
CA PRO A 214 -37.06 -1.88 11.37
C PRO A 214 -36.94 -2.48 12.79
N ILE A 215 -36.93 -1.64 13.82
CA ILE A 215 -36.86 -2.07 15.22
C ILE A 215 -38.20 -2.59 15.74
N GLN A 216 -39.33 -2.01 15.30
CA GLN A 216 -40.66 -2.53 15.56
C GLN A 216 -40.86 -3.88 14.86
N MET A 217 -40.38 -4.00 13.61
CA MET A 217 -40.43 -5.25 12.88
C MET A 217 -39.61 -6.35 13.55
N ALA A 218 -38.35 -6.05 13.92
CA ALA A 218 -37.50 -6.97 14.63
C ALA A 218 -38.13 -7.40 15.98
N LEU A 219 -38.81 -6.50 16.69
CA LEU A 219 -39.52 -6.86 17.91
C LEU A 219 -40.74 -7.77 17.64
N ARG A 220 -41.48 -7.55 16.54
CA ARG A 220 -42.58 -8.45 16.11
C ARG A 220 -42.07 -9.85 15.74
N LEU A 221 -40.92 -9.92 15.06
CA LEU A 221 -40.26 -11.17 14.68
C LEU A 221 -39.87 -12.04 15.88
N SER A 222 -39.60 -11.42 17.03
CA SER A 222 -39.39 -12.17 18.28
C SER A 222 -40.63 -12.92 18.75
N GLY A 223 -41.83 -12.56 18.27
CA GLY A 223 -43.11 -13.12 18.72
C GLY A 223 -43.59 -12.61 20.09
N VAL A 224 -42.84 -11.73 20.77
CA VAL A 224 -43.21 -11.20 22.09
C VAL A 224 -44.31 -10.13 22.02
N VAL A 225 -44.45 -9.47 20.87
CA VAL A 225 -45.47 -8.47 20.58
C VAL A 225 -46.25 -8.83 19.33
N ILE A 226 -47.50 -8.37 19.24
CA ILE A 226 -48.36 -8.49 18.07
C ILE A 226 -48.88 -7.11 17.66
N LYS A 227 -49.18 -6.95 16.37
CA LYS A 227 -49.85 -5.76 15.84
C LYS A 227 -51.36 -5.99 15.90
N LYS A 228 -52.06 -5.20 16.72
CA LYS A 228 -53.53 -5.14 16.71
C LYS A 228 -53.93 -3.80 16.10
N GLN A 229 -54.53 -3.84 14.91
CA GLN A 229 -54.84 -2.65 14.12
C GLN A 229 -53.58 -1.80 13.86
N ASP A 230 -53.54 -0.56 14.36
CA ASP A 230 -52.43 0.38 14.21
C ASP A 230 -51.52 0.45 15.45
N LYS A 231 -51.54 -0.56 16.32
CA LYS A 231 -50.79 -0.57 17.59
C LYS A 231 -50.03 -1.87 17.84
N LEU A 232 -48.86 -1.76 18.46
CA LEU A 232 -48.10 -2.87 19.03
C LEU A 232 -48.44 -3.04 20.50
N VAL A 233 -48.77 -4.28 20.86
CA VAL A 233 -49.07 -4.71 22.24
C VAL A 233 -48.31 -5.99 22.56
N ILE A 234 -48.01 -6.22 23.84
CA ILE A 234 -47.45 -7.50 24.29
C ILE A 234 -48.49 -8.59 24.02
N PHE A 235 -48.07 -9.70 23.42
CA PHE A 235 -49.00 -10.71 22.92
C PHE A 235 -49.85 -11.28 24.06
N ASN A 236 -49.23 -11.69 25.18
CA ASN A 236 -49.95 -12.36 26.26
C ASN A 236 -49.40 -12.06 27.66
N LYS A 237 -50.12 -12.52 28.69
CA LYS A 237 -49.76 -12.28 30.09
C LYS A 237 -48.51 -13.04 30.50
N ILE A 238 -48.28 -14.25 29.97
CA ILE A 238 -47.09 -15.06 30.27
C ILE A 238 -45.81 -14.29 29.89
N TYR A 239 -45.75 -13.74 28.68
CA TYR A 239 -44.61 -12.92 28.23
C TYR A 239 -44.41 -11.69 29.10
N ARG A 240 -45.50 -11.02 29.48
CA ARG A 240 -45.45 -9.84 30.36
C ARG A 240 -44.91 -10.19 31.76
N THR A 241 -45.24 -11.37 32.28
CA THR A 241 -44.79 -11.85 33.59
C THR A 241 -43.31 -12.23 33.57
N ILE A 242 -42.87 -12.95 32.52
CA ILE A 242 -41.49 -13.43 32.37
C ILE A 242 -40.54 -12.29 31.97
N PHE A 243 -40.83 -11.63 30.84
CA PHE A 243 -40.05 -10.50 30.34
C PHE A 243 -40.63 -9.21 30.95
N ASN A 244 -40.55 -9.08 32.26
CA ASN A 244 -41.09 -7.94 33.00
C ASN A 244 -40.08 -6.76 33.05
N LEU A 245 -40.47 -5.67 33.72
CA LEU A 245 -39.64 -4.46 33.82
C LEU A 245 -38.28 -4.71 34.51
N ASP A 246 -38.22 -5.60 35.49
CA ASP A 246 -37.00 -5.91 36.23
C ASP A 246 -36.04 -6.70 35.34
N TRP A 247 -36.55 -7.72 34.63
CA TRP A 247 -35.79 -8.49 33.64
C TRP A 247 -35.22 -7.57 32.55
N VAL A 248 -36.03 -6.65 32.01
CA VAL A 248 -35.56 -5.69 30.99
C VAL A 248 -34.49 -4.75 31.55
N ALA A 249 -34.64 -4.27 32.78
CA ALA A 249 -33.65 -3.40 33.43
C ALA A 249 -32.31 -4.12 33.65
N GLU A 250 -32.35 -5.37 34.12
CA GLU A 250 -31.17 -6.22 34.31
C GLU A 250 -30.42 -6.45 32.99
N LYS A 251 -31.12 -6.87 31.92
CA LYS A 251 -30.48 -7.13 30.63
C LYS A 251 -29.99 -5.85 29.95
N LEU A 252 -30.71 -4.74 30.08
CA LEU A 252 -30.23 -3.43 29.59
C LEU A 252 -28.95 -3.01 30.31
N ALA A 253 -28.89 -3.13 31.63
CA ALA A 253 -27.69 -2.79 32.40
C ALA A 253 -26.49 -3.67 32.00
N TYR A 254 -26.71 -4.99 31.84
CA TYR A 254 -25.70 -5.93 31.38
C TYR A 254 -25.18 -5.60 29.96
N LEU A 255 -26.09 -5.28 29.03
CA LEU A 255 -25.73 -4.92 27.67
C LEU A 255 -25.02 -3.56 27.63
N GLU A 256 -25.45 -2.57 28.41
CA GLU A 256 -24.80 -1.26 28.48
C GLU A 256 -23.42 -1.34 29.15
N SER A 257 -23.17 -2.30 30.05
CA SER A 257 -21.84 -2.53 30.63
C SER A 257 -20.89 -3.37 29.76
N ASN A 258 -21.42 -4.28 28.93
CA ASN A 258 -20.62 -5.23 28.12
C ASN A 258 -20.54 -4.88 26.63
N LEU A 259 -21.41 -4.01 26.12
CA LEU A 259 -21.21 -3.38 24.83
C LEU A 259 -20.11 -2.34 24.99
N GLU A 260 -18.88 -2.67 24.57
CA GLU A 260 -17.96 -1.62 24.14
C GLU A 260 -18.74 -0.68 23.21
N PRO A 261 -18.74 0.63 23.44
CA PRO A 261 -19.52 1.54 22.62
C PRO A 261 -19.07 1.41 21.17
N LEU A 262 -19.97 0.89 20.34
CA LEU A 262 -19.93 1.07 18.90
C LEU A 262 -20.23 2.54 18.62
N GLN A 263 -19.19 3.36 18.75
CA GLN A 263 -19.24 4.71 18.20
C GLN A 263 -19.38 4.63 16.68
N PRO A 264 -20.34 5.36 16.08
CA PRO A 264 -20.44 5.43 14.64
C PRO A 264 -19.18 6.11 14.07
N LYS A 265 -18.62 5.49 13.02
CA LYS A 265 -17.33 5.79 12.40
C LYS A 265 -17.21 7.09 11.56
N PRO A 266 -18.20 7.93 11.19
CA PRO A 266 -17.93 8.98 10.21
C PRO A 266 -17.04 10.11 10.74
N GLN A 267 -17.12 10.48 12.03
CA GLN A 267 -16.30 11.57 12.56
C GLN A 267 -14.84 11.15 12.78
N LYS A 268 -14.58 10.00 13.43
CA LYS A 268 -13.22 9.48 13.59
C LYS A 268 -12.59 9.13 12.23
N MET A 269 -13.35 8.58 11.28
CA MET A 269 -12.85 8.32 9.92
C MET A 269 -12.55 9.63 9.17
N ARG A 270 -13.43 10.65 9.26
CA ARG A 270 -13.14 11.98 8.68
C ARG A 270 -11.88 12.60 9.30
N MET A 271 -11.75 12.58 10.62
CA MET A 271 -10.55 13.09 11.31
C MET A 271 -9.30 12.30 10.92
N SER A 272 -9.41 10.99 10.73
CA SER A 272 -8.29 10.15 10.29
C SER A 272 -7.83 10.49 8.86
N VAL A 273 -8.78 10.70 7.95
CA VAL A 273 -8.49 11.12 6.57
C VAL A 273 -7.89 12.53 6.54
N ILE A 274 -8.44 13.46 7.32
CA ILE A 274 -7.89 14.82 7.46
C ILE A 274 -6.46 14.76 8.00
N PHE A 275 -6.20 13.94 9.02
CA PHE A 275 -4.87 13.83 9.61
C PHE A 275 -3.86 13.21 8.63
N ALA A 276 -4.23 12.15 7.91
CA ALA A 276 -3.39 11.57 6.85
C ALA A 276 -3.11 12.60 5.73
N GLY A 277 -4.12 13.36 5.31
CA GLY A 277 -3.95 14.46 4.37
C GLY A 277 -2.95 15.50 4.88
N LEU A 278 -3.14 16.01 6.10
CA LEU A 278 -2.24 17.00 6.71
C LEU A 278 -0.81 16.47 6.89
N ALA A 279 -0.64 15.22 7.31
CA ALA A 279 0.67 14.58 7.45
C ALA A 279 1.39 14.51 6.09
N SER A 280 0.70 14.08 5.03
CA SER A 280 1.28 14.03 3.69
C SER A 280 1.70 15.41 3.18
N VAL A 281 0.82 16.43 3.30
CA VAL A 281 1.10 17.80 2.89
C VAL A 281 2.26 18.39 3.71
N GLY A 282 2.29 18.13 5.01
CA GLY A 282 3.37 18.56 5.90
C GLY A 282 4.72 17.97 5.47
N VAL A 283 4.79 16.65 5.26
CA VAL A 283 6.03 15.98 4.84
C VAL A 283 6.48 16.45 3.44
N ILE A 284 5.56 16.55 2.48
CA ILE A 284 5.86 17.06 1.13
C ILE A 284 6.36 18.51 1.19
N SER A 285 5.77 19.35 2.05
CA SER A 285 6.21 20.74 2.22
C SER A 285 7.61 20.82 2.84
N PHE A 286 7.87 20.05 3.90
CA PHE A 286 9.19 19.97 4.54
C PHE A 286 10.26 19.48 3.57
N ARG A 287 9.91 18.47 2.74
CA ARG A 287 10.77 18.01 1.66
C ARG A 287 11.04 19.12 0.65
N SER A 288 10.01 19.78 0.14
CA SER A 288 10.13 20.84 -0.89
C SER A 288 10.96 22.04 -0.44
N LEU A 289 11.06 22.29 0.87
CA LEU A 289 11.94 23.31 1.45
C LEU A 289 13.42 22.89 1.50
N GLY A 290 13.73 21.61 1.25
CA GLY A 290 15.06 21.01 1.28
C GLY A 290 15.48 20.49 2.66
N TRP A 291 14.62 20.53 3.67
CA TRP A 291 14.99 20.15 5.05
C TRP A 291 15.21 18.65 5.22
N LEU A 292 14.62 17.82 4.36
CA LEU A 292 14.82 16.35 4.37
C LEU A 292 15.97 15.87 3.47
N GLN A 293 16.55 16.74 2.64
CA GLN A 293 17.56 16.37 1.63
C GLN A 293 18.76 15.67 2.24
N ASN A 294 19.33 16.19 3.33
CA ASN A 294 20.48 15.57 3.99
C ASN A 294 20.17 14.15 4.52
N LEU A 295 18.95 13.91 4.99
CA LEU A 295 18.53 12.58 5.41
C LEU A 295 18.38 11.65 4.21
N GLU A 296 17.77 12.12 3.11
CA GLU A 296 17.63 11.35 1.88
C GLU A 296 18.99 10.99 1.25
N LEU A 297 19.97 11.91 1.27
CA LEU A 297 21.33 11.66 0.82
C LEU A 297 22.06 10.61 1.68
N ASN A 298 21.87 10.65 3.01
CA ASN A 298 22.44 9.64 3.90
C ASN A 298 21.82 8.25 3.67
N GLU A 299 20.52 8.21 3.35
CA GLU A 299 19.84 6.96 2.98
C GLU A 299 20.30 6.44 1.62
N TYR A 300 20.49 7.32 0.65
CA TYR A 300 21.10 6.98 -0.64
C TYR A 300 22.47 6.32 -0.43
N ASP A 301 23.32 6.88 0.44
CA ASP A 301 24.62 6.30 0.74
C ASP A 301 24.53 4.94 1.43
N ARG A 302 23.53 4.74 2.28
CA ARG A 302 23.27 3.45 2.92
C ARG A 302 22.84 2.39 1.90
N LEU A 303 21.90 2.72 1.03
CA LEU A 303 21.44 1.83 -0.04
C LEU A 303 22.59 1.49 -1.00
N MET A 304 23.43 2.47 -1.34
CA MET A 304 24.63 2.28 -2.16
C MET A 304 25.54 1.18 -1.61
N ARG A 305 25.77 1.20 -0.29
CA ARG A 305 26.62 0.24 0.45
C ARG A 305 26.00 -1.14 0.62
N TRP A 306 24.67 -1.26 0.61
CA TRP A 306 23.96 -2.52 0.80
C TRP A 306 23.77 -3.33 -0.48
N ARG A 307 24.18 -2.79 -1.62
CA ARG A 307 24.08 -3.52 -2.88
C ARG A 307 24.99 -4.75 -2.89
N PRO A 308 24.66 -5.77 -3.71
CA PRO A 308 25.55 -6.89 -3.93
C PRO A 308 26.94 -6.42 -4.42
N PRO A 309 28.01 -7.15 -4.06
CA PRO A 309 29.34 -6.86 -4.59
C PRO A 309 29.39 -7.11 -6.10
N GLU A 310 30.11 -6.25 -6.81
CA GLU A 310 30.32 -6.30 -8.26
C GLU A 310 31.79 -6.68 -8.57
N LEU A 311 32.02 -7.29 -9.74
CA LEU A 311 33.37 -7.54 -10.24
C LEU A 311 34.03 -6.22 -10.69
N PRO A 312 35.37 -6.08 -10.63
CA PRO A 312 36.08 -4.95 -11.21
C PRO A 312 35.78 -4.81 -12.72
N ASP A 313 35.78 -3.57 -13.22
CA ASP A 313 35.56 -3.29 -14.64
C ASP A 313 36.74 -3.83 -15.47
N PRO A 314 36.52 -4.80 -16.38
CA PRO A 314 37.59 -5.41 -17.14
C PRO A 314 38.12 -4.50 -18.24
N ASN A 315 37.44 -3.41 -18.60
CA ASN A 315 37.83 -2.52 -19.71
C ASN A 315 38.76 -1.38 -19.27
N ILE A 316 38.95 -1.21 -17.96
CA ILE A 316 39.73 -0.13 -17.37
C ILE A 316 40.98 -0.69 -16.69
N LEU A 317 42.08 0.01 -16.85
CA LEU A 317 43.32 -0.15 -16.10
C LEU A 317 43.67 1.18 -15.43
N ILE A 318 43.91 1.14 -14.12
CA ILE A 318 44.47 2.27 -13.38
C ILE A 318 45.97 2.06 -13.25
N VAL A 319 46.72 3.02 -13.75
CA VAL A 319 48.16 3.12 -13.56
C VAL A 319 48.40 4.09 -12.42
N GLU A 320 48.74 3.55 -11.26
CA GLU A 320 48.84 4.31 -10.03
C GLU A 320 50.26 4.80 -9.75
N ALA A 321 50.40 6.10 -9.53
CA ALA A 321 51.59 6.66 -8.91
C ALA A 321 51.41 6.60 -7.39
N THR A 322 51.95 5.55 -6.78
CA THR A 322 51.87 5.35 -5.33
C THR A 322 52.77 6.35 -4.59
N ALA A 323 52.59 6.49 -3.27
CA ALA A 323 53.51 7.29 -2.45
C ALA A 323 54.99 6.88 -2.61
N LYS A 324 55.27 5.59 -2.89
CA LYS A 324 56.65 5.12 -3.14
C LYS A 324 57.17 5.62 -4.49
N ASP A 325 56.31 5.65 -5.50
CA ASP A 325 56.64 6.12 -6.84
C ASP A 325 56.87 7.63 -6.84
N ILE A 326 55.99 8.40 -6.21
CA ILE A 326 56.12 9.86 -6.09
C ILE A 326 57.41 10.23 -5.33
N ASN A 327 57.72 9.54 -4.23
CA ASN A 327 58.97 9.78 -3.50
C ASN A 327 60.25 9.40 -4.29
N LYS A 328 60.16 8.45 -5.22
CA LYS A 328 61.30 7.93 -5.98
C LYS A 328 61.53 8.66 -7.30
N TYR A 329 60.45 8.99 -8.00
CA TYR A 329 60.46 9.47 -9.39
C TYR A 329 59.80 10.85 -9.55
N GLY A 330 59.19 11.37 -8.49
CA GLY A 330 58.44 12.62 -8.48
C GLY A 330 59.20 13.80 -7.91
N ILE A 331 58.53 14.95 -7.94
CA ILE A 331 58.96 16.22 -7.33
C ILE A 331 57.75 16.81 -6.61
N GLY A 332 57.90 17.06 -5.31
CA GLY A 332 56.76 17.43 -4.48
C GLY A 332 55.73 16.30 -4.46
N SER A 333 54.50 16.60 -4.88
CA SER A 333 53.38 15.66 -4.93
C SER A 333 53.10 15.09 -6.33
N ASP A 334 53.92 15.41 -7.33
CA ASP A 334 53.73 15.06 -8.74
C ASP A 334 54.85 14.21 -9.33
N LEU A 335 54.58 13.48 -10.42
CA LEU A 335 55.57 12.69 -11.16
C LEU A 335 56.41 13.57 -12.11
N SER A 336 57.72 13.32 -12.24
CA SER A 336 58.56 14.05 -13.22
C SER A 336 58.11 13.82 -14.67
N ASP A 337 58.34 14.83 -15.52
CA ASP A 337 57.92 14.78 -16.93
C ASP A 337 58.64 13.69 -17.73
N GLU A 338 59.93 13.43 -17.42
CA GLU A 338 60.69 12.35 -18.05
C GLU A 338 60.07 10.97 -17.77
N ILE A 339 59.70 10.73 -16.51
CA ILE A 339 59.16 9.43 -16.08
C ILE A 339 57.75 9.25 -16.62
N LEU A 340 56.93 10.31 -16.60
CA LEU A 340 55.61 10.26 -17.19
C LEU A 340 55.67 9.96 -18.71
N ALA A 341 56.59 10.61 -19.43
CA ALA A 341 56.82 10.33 -20.85
C ALA A 341 57.28 8.88 -21.09
N GLU A 342 58.16 8.34 -20.25
CA GLU A 342 58.62 6.95 -20.35
C GLU A 342 57.49 5.94 -20.11
N VAL A 343 56.67 6.17 -19.08
CA VAL A 343 55.51 5.32 -18.75
C VAL A 343 54.52 5.30 -19.92
N ILE A 344 54.18 6.47 -20.46
CA ILE A 344 53.26 6.56 -21.61
C ILE A 344 53.85 5.82 -22.82
N ALA A 345 55.13 6.03 -23.13
CA ALA A 345 55.79 5.34 -24.25
C ALA A 345 55.79 3.82 -24.10
N LYS A 346 55.98 3.29 -22.87
CA LYS A 346 55.91 1.85 -22.60
C LYS A 346 54.49 1.30 -22.76
N LEU A 347 53.49 2.04 -22.30
CA LEU A 347 52.08 1.65 -22.44
C LEU A 347 51.66 1.64 -23.92
N GLU A 348 52.10 2.63 -24.71
CA GLU A 348 51.77 2.74 -26.15
C GLU A 348 52.19 1.51 -26.97
N ILE A 349 53.31 0.87 -26.63
CA ILE A 349 53.78 -0.37 -27.29
C ILE A 349 52.71 -1.46 -27.26
N HIS A 350 51.91 -1.51 -26.19
CA HIS A 350 50.85 -2.50 -25.99
C HIS A 350 49.50 -2.08 -26.56
N GLN A 351 49.41 -0.96 -27.28
CA GLN A 351 48.22 -0.48 -27.99
C GLN A 351 46.97 -0.35 -27.09
N PRO A 352 46.97 0.58 -26.12
CA PRO A 352 45.76 0.92 -25.40
C PRO A 352 44.71 1.51 -26.34
N ALA A 353 43.43 1.41 -25.95
CA ALA A 353 42.35 2.03 -26.70
C ALA A 353 42.38 3.55 -26.54
N ILE A 354 42.52 4.00 -25.29
CA ILE A 354 42.65 5.41 -24.92
C ILE A 354 43.39 5.54 -23.59
N ILE A 355 44.10 6.65 -23.40
CA ILE A 355 44.82 6.99 -22.17
C ILE A 355 44.24 8.30 -21.64
N GLY A 356 43.73 8.30 -20.41
CA GLY A 356 43.38 9.49 -19.65
C GLY A 356 44.49 9.82 -18.66
N LEU A 357 45.00 11.05 -18.73
CA LEU A 357 46.10 11.50 -17.89
C LEU A 357 45.58 12.44 -16.79
N ASP A 358 45.51 11.95 -15.56
CA ASP A 358 45.10 12.71 -14.36
C ASP A 358 46.32 13.38 -13.69
N PHE A 359 47.03 14.19 -14.47
CA PHE A 359 48.20 14.94 -14.04
C PHE A 359 48.23 16.29 -14.74
N TRP A 360 48.14 17.38 -13.98
CA TRP A 360 48.21 18.72 -14.53
C TRP A 360 49.63 19.04 -15.05
N ARG A 361 49.73 19.50 -16.29
CA ARG A 361 51.02 19.79 -16.95
C ARG A 361 51.02 21.14 -17.67
N GLU A 362 50.75 22.19 -16.91
CA GLU A 362 50.85 23.58 -17.41
C GLU A 362 52.31 24.01 -17.63
N LYS A 363 53.20 23.61 -16.71
CA LYS A 363 54.60 24.05 -16.64
C LYS A 363 55.54 22.84 -16.48
N PRO A 364 56.80 22.96 -16.91
CA PRO A 364 57.78 21.87 -16.77
C PRO A 364 58.07 21.53 -15.30
N LEU A 365 58.22 20.23 -15.02
CA LEU A 365 58.56 19.67 -13.71
C LEU A 365 59.70 18.65 -13.84
N PRO A 366 60.97 18.98 -13.52
CA PRO A 366 61.66 20.28 -13.38
C PRO A 366 62.56 20.61 -14.60
N SER A 367 62.62 19.70 -15.57
CA SER A 367 63.57 19.70 -16.68
C SER A 367 62.82 20.02 -17.97
N GLU A 368 63.25 21.07 -18.66
CA GLU A 368 62.68 21.42 -19.96
C GLU A 368 62.81 20.30 -20.99
N SER A 369 63.84 19.44 -20.85
CA SER A 369 64.09 18.37 -21.82
C SER A 369 63.05 17.25 -21.71
N GLY A 370 62.65 16.87 -20.50
CA GLY A 370 61.56 15.92 -20.25
C GLY A 370 60.23 16.49 -20.66
N TYR A 371 59.97 17.75 -20.30
CA TYR A 371 58.73 18.43 -20.70
C TYR A 371 58.56 18.47 -22.22
N LYS A 372 59.61 18.80 -22.99
CA LYS A 372 59.57 18.76 -24.46
C LYS A 372 59.30 17.36 -25.02
N LYS A 373 59.84 16.31 -24.39
CA LYS A 373 59.53 14.91 -24.77
C LYS A 373 58.06 14.58 -24.50
N LEU A 374 57.56 14.95 -23.32
CA LEU A 374 56.16 14.75 -22.93
C LEU A 374 55.21 15.47 -23.88
N LEU A 375 55.42 16.77 -24.13
CA LEU A 375 54.61 17.55 -25.06
C LEU A 375 54.61 16.94 -26.46
N LYS A 376 55.75 16.43 -26.95
CA LYS A 376 55.82 15.74 -28.24
C LYS A 376 54.95 14.48 -28.28
N ILE A 377 54.88 13.71 -27.19
CA ILE A 377 54.00 12.54 -27.10
C ILE A 377 52.53 13.00 -27.07
N LEU A 378 52.20 13.96 -26.20
CA LEU A 378 50.84 14.48 -26.04
C LEU A 378 50.27 15.12 -27.32
N SER A 379 51.10 15.85 -28.08
CA SER A 379 50.67 16.47 -29.35
C SER A 379 50.48 15.45 -30.47
N ASN A 380 51.31 14.41 -30.55
CA ASN A 380 51.30 13.46 -31.66
C ASN A 380 50.34 12.28 -31.48
N ASN A 381 50.11 11.83 -30.24
CA ASN A 381 49.23 10.69 -29.99
C ASN A 381 47.77 11.12 -29.82
N GLN A 382 46.93 10.69 -30.77
CA GLN A 382 45.49 10.97 -30.78
C GLN A 382 44.69 10.24 -29.69
N LYS A 383 45.30 9.25 -29.03
CA LYS A 383 44.67 8.44 -27.99
C LYS A 383 44.92 8.94 -26.57
N ILE A 384 45.57 10.09 -26.40
CA ILE A 384 45.83 10.64 -25.06
C ILE A 384 44.94 11.85 -24.83
N VAL A 385 44.19 11.80 -23.73
CA VAL A 385 43.40 12.90 -23.18
C VAL A 385 44.18 13.52 -22.04
N ALA A 386 44.50 14.82 -22.17
CA ALA A 386 45.18 15.59 -21.14
C ALA A 386 44.18 16.44 -20.34
N VAL A 387 44.62 16.92 -19.18
CA VAL A 387 43.75 17.62 -18.23
C VAL A 387 44.04 19.10 -18.09
N CYS A 388 43.00 19.82 -17.70
CA CYS A 388 43.05 21.18 -17.16
C CYS A 388 42.03 21.30 -16.01
N SER A 389 42.02 22.42 -15.30
CA SER A 389 41.02 22.71 -14.26
C SER A 389 40.52 24.14 -14.42
N THR A 390 39.21 24.32 -14.20
CA THR A 390 38.55 25.61 -14.31
C THR A 390 38.88 26.54 -13.13
N SER A 391 38.72 27.83 -13.38
CA SER A 391 38.79 28.85 -12.33
C SER A 391 37.47 28.98 -11.58
N GLU A 392 37.52 29.28 -10.28
CA GLU A 392 36.33 29.63 -9.50
C GLU A 392 36.31 31.14 -9.22
N TYR A 393 35.12 31.74 -9.16
CA TYR A 393 34.93 33.19 -9.01
C TYR A 393 35.46 33.75 -7.68
N HIS A 394 35.71 32.90 -6.68
CA HIS A 394 36.40 33.26 -5.45
C HIS A 394 37.91 32.99 -5.58
N ASP A 395 38.75 33.92 -5.13
CA ASP A 395 40.24 33.96 -5.26
C ASP A 395 41.01 32.68 -4.83
N ASN A 396 40.34 31.64 -4.35
CA ASN A 396 40.92 30.41 -3.85
C ASN A 396 41.23 29.35 -4.93
N LYS A 397 40.80 29.52 -6.19
CA LYS A 397 41.13 28.58 -7.28
C LYS A 397 41.28 29.27 -8.65
N PRO A 398 42.51 29.63 -9.05
CA PRO A 398 42.77 30.32 -10.32
C PRO A 398 42.66 29.43 -11.58
N GLY A 399 42.36 28.14 -11.42
CA GLY A 399 42.36 27.14 -12.48
C GLY A 399 43.78 26.79 -12.97
N THR A 400 43.89 25.82 -13.87
CA THR A 400 45.16 25.33 -14.43
C THR A 400 45.04 25.13 -15.93
N LYS A 401 45.99 25.68 -16.70
CA LYS A 401 45.95 25.58 -18.16
C LYS A 401 46.36 24.19 -18.67
N PRO A 402 45.81 23.73 -19.81
CA PRO A 402 46.21 22.48 -20.41
C PRO A 402 47.66 22.52 -20.93
N PRO A 403 48.30 21.34 -21.11
CA PRO A 403 49.62 21.26 -21.74
C PRO A 403 49.60 21.81 -23.18
N GLN A 404 50.68 22.48 -23.57
CA GLN A 404 50.77 23.12 -24.87
C GLN A 404 50.71 22.12 -26.03
N GLY A 405 49.95 22.45 -27.08
CA GLY A 405 49.89 21.66 -28.31
C GLY A 405 48.97 20.45 -28.26
N VAL A 406 48.13 20.31 -27.22
CA VAL A 406 47.02 19.35 -27.19
C VAL A 406 45.74 20.06 -27.67
N PRO A 407 45.01 19.52 -28.66
CA PRO A 407 43.80 20.13 -29.19
C PRO A 407 42.60 19.94 -28.24
N GLU A 408 41.59 20.81 -28.34
CA GLU A 408 40.45 20.84 -27.39
C GLU A 408 39.66 19.53 -27.32
N GLU A 409 39.58 18.78 -28.42
CA GLU A 409 38.88 17.48 -28.47
C GLU A 409 39.60 16.39 -27.66
N ARG A 410 40.84 16.64 -27.25
CA ARG A 410 41.66 15.76 -26.41
C ARG A 410 41.96 16.36 -25.04
N LEU A 411 41.14 17.32 -24.62
CA LEU A 411 41.18 17.89 -23.28
C LEU A 411 39.95 17.48 -22.48
N GLY A 412 40.14 17.25 -21.19
CA GLY A 412 39.07 17.07 -20.22
C GLY A 412 39.36 17.80 -18.91
N PHE A 413 38.36 18.40 -18.28
CA PHE A 413 38.53 19.05 -16.99
C PHE A 413 38.52 18.02 -15.84
N THR A 414 39.21 18.32 -14.74
CA THR A 414 39.24 17.46 -13.53
C THR A 414 38.36 17.99 -12.39
N ASP A 415 37.56 19.01 -12.65
CA ASP A 415 36.70 19.64 -11.66
C ASP A 415 35.57 18.71 -11.19
N PHE A 416 35.30 18.81 -9.89
CA PHE A 416 34.41 17.92 -9.16
C PHE A 416 33.34 18.74 -8.44
N VAL A 417 32.10 18.25 -8.45
CA VAL A 417 31.00 18.84 -7.70
C VAL A 417 30.68 17.94 -6.50
N VAL A 418 30.62 18.53 -5.30
CA VAL A 418 30.37 17.81 -4.04
C VAL A 418 29.04 18.22 -3.44
N ASP A 419 28.42 17.32 -2.68
CA ASP A 419 27.27 17.66 -1.85
C ASP A 419 27.74 18.17 -0.50
N ASN A 420 27.56 19.47 -0.28
CA ASN A 420 27.98 20.16 0.93
C ASN A 420 27.18 19.65 2.15
N GLY A 421 27.90 19.30 3.23
CA GLY A 421 27.29 18.76 4.45
C GLY A 421 28.18 18.97 5.67
N GLN A 422 28.04 18.11 6.68
CA GLN A 422 29.06 18.03 7.75
C GLN A 422 30.40 17.50 7.20
N VAL A 423 30.32 16.66 6.18
CA VAL A 423 31.42 16.16 5.38
C VAL A 423 30.98 16.23 3.94
N ASP A 424 31.81 16.78 3.06
CA ASP A 424 31.50 16.89 1.64
C ASP A 424 31.67 15.53 0.97
N VAL A 425 30.57 14.99 0.44
CA VAL A 425 30.55 13.65 -0.15
C VAL A 425 30.25 13.76 -1.64
N PHE A 426 31.05 13.06 -2.44
CA PHE A 426 30.89 13.00 -3.88
C PHE A 426 29.82 11.98 -4.26
N ARG A 427 28.74 12.45 -4.89
CA ARG A 427 27.63 11.59 -5.37
C ARG A 427 27.23 11.85 -6.82
N ARG A 428 27.71 12.95 -7.39
CA ARG A 428 27.31 13.48 -8.69
C ARG A 428 28.50 13.49 -9.64
N HIS A 429 28.30 13.04 -10.86
CA HIS A 429 29.28 13.13 -11.92
C HIS A 429 28.97 14.36 -12.79
N LEU A 430 29.81 15.38 -12.68
CA LEU A 430 29.86 16.51 -13.61
C LEU A 430 30.49 16.06 -14.93
N MET A 431 29.67 15.95 -15.97
CA MET A 431 30.08 15.44 -17.28
C MET A 431 30.46 16.58 -18.22
N PHE A 432 29.64 17.64 -18.21
CA PHE A 432 29.85 18.80 -19.07
C PHE A 432 29.76 20.11 -18.29
N MET A 433 30.50 21.12 -18.75
CA MET A 433 30.38 22.50 -18.29
C MET A 433 30.31 23.45 -19.48
N GLY A 434 29.67 24.60 -19.29
CA GLY A 434 29.68 25.68 -20.28
C GLY A 434 31.08 26.26 -20.44
N LYS A 435 31.45 26.66 -21.67
CA LYS A 435 32.72 27.35 -21.93
C LYS A 435 32.65 28.80 -21.45
N GLU A 436 33.55 29.19 -20.57
CA GLU A 436 33.78 30.60 -20.23
C GLU A 436 35.02 31.14 -20.96
N GLU A 437 34.90 32.31 -21.59
CA GLU A 437 35.94 32.85 -22.47
C GLU A 437 37.25 33.20 -21.74
N GLN A 438 37.15 33.53 -20.45
CA GLN A 438 38.28 33.90 -19.59
C GLN A 438 38.87 32.72 -18.80
N ASP A 439 38.26 31.54 -18.86
CA ASP A 439 38.71 30.38 -18.09
C ASP A 439 40.00 29.76 -18.69
N PRO A 440 40.99 29.37 -17.86
CA PRO A 440 42.19 28.68 -18.33
C PRO A 440 41.94 27.34 -19.03
N CYS A 441 40.82 26.68 -18.76
CA CYS A 441 40.44 25.37 -19.28
C CYS A 441 39.30 25.48 -20.31
N LYS A 442 39.63 25.27 -21.60
CA LYS A 442 38.70 25.51 -22.73
C LYS A 442 37.91 24.29 -23.19
N THR A 443 37.73 23.29 -22.33
CA THR A 443 37.00 22.06 -22.67
C THR A 443 35.63 22.03 -21.99
N GLU A 444 34.63 21.55 -22.71
CA GLU A 444 33.28 21.32 -22.17
C GLU A 444 33.16 19.99 -21.44
N TYR A 445 34.12 19.07 -21.59
CA TYR A 445 33.97 17.68 -21.13
C TYR A 445 34.87 17.43 -19.92
N SER A 446 34.38 16.69 -18.94
CA SER A 446 35.23 16.16 -17.87
C SER A 446 36.22 15.14 -18.44
N LEU A 447 37.34 14.89 -17.75
CA LEU A 447 38.31 13.86 -18.14
C LEU A 447 37.63 12.50 -18.35
N SER A 448 36.80 12.10 -17.38
CA SER A 448 36.10 10.83 -17.39
C SER A 448 35.06 10.73 -18.51
N ALA A 449 34.29 11.81 -18.77
CA ALA A 449 33.36 11.86 -19.89
C ALA A 449 34.11 11.76 -21.24
N ARG A 450 35.16 12.56 -21.43
CA ARG A 450 35.95 12.57 -22.67
C ARG A 450 36.59 11.22 -22.96
N VAL A 451 37.21 10.60 -21.96
CA VAL A 451 37.85 9.28 -22.09
C VAL A 451 36.81 8.21 -22.42
N ALA A 452 35.66 8.21 -21.74
CA ALA A 452 34.61 7.22 -21.97
C ALA A 452 34.00 7.36 -23.37
N PHE A 453 33.68 8.58 -23.81
CA PHE A 453 33.05 8.79 -25.12
C PHE A 453 33.99 8.51 -26.29
N ASN A 454 35.25 8.91 -26.20
CA ASN A 454 36.23 8.56 -27.24
C ASN A 454 36.45 7.03 -27.31
N TYR A 455 36.42 6.33 -26.17
CA TYR A 455 36.46 4.86 -26.15
C TYR A 455 35.22 4.25 -26.81
N LEU A 456 34.03 4.73 -26.47
CA LEU A 456 32.77 4.24 -27.03
C LEU A 456 32.65 4.55 -28.53
N GLU A 457 33.12 5.71 -28.98
CA GLU A 457 33.17 6.06 -30.40
C GLU A 457 34.09 5.10 -31.16
N SER A 458 35.23 4.71 -30.58
CA SER A 458 36.11 3.68 -31.17
C SER A 458 35.45 2.30 -31.29
N LYS A 459 34.36 2.07 -30.55
CA LYS A 459 33.50 0.87 -30.60
C LYS A 459 32.27 1.04 -31.49
N GLY A 460 32.07 2.22 -32.10
CA GLY A 460 30.95 2.53 -32.98
C GLY A 460 29.76 3.19 -32.31
N PHE A 461 29.84 3.55 -31.03
CA PHE A 461 28.77 4.26 -30.32
C PHE A 461 29.05 5.75 -30.29
N LYS A 462 28.26 6.53 -31.02
CA LYS A 462 28.37 7.99 -31.05
C LYS A 462 27.39 8.64 -30.09
N GLN A 463 27.75 9.83 -29.63
CA GLN A 463 26.85 10.70 -28.87
C GLN A 463 25.85 11.36 -29.84
N GLU A 464 24.59 11.37 -29.45
CA GLU A 464 23.49 12.03 -30.15
C GLU A 464 22.70 12.87 -29.16
N ASP A 465 22.60 14.18 -29.41
CA ASP A 465 21.81 15.05 -28.55
C ASP A 465 20.32 14.88 -28.87
N ILE A 466 19.50 14.63 -27.84
CA ILE A 466 18.04 14.48 -28.00
C ILE A 466 17.35 15.82 -27.73
N THR A 467 17.74 16.48 -26.65
CA THR A 467 17.20 17.75 -26.16
C THR A 467 18.31 18.52 -25.44
N GLU A 468 18.13 19.81 -25.16
CA GLU A 468 19.10 20.61 -24.37
C GLU A 468 19.45 19.96 -23.01
N ALA A 469 18.53 19.20 -22.39
CA ALA A 469 18.71 18.58 -21.07
C ALA A 469 19.01 17.06 -21.10
N ASN A 470 19.10 16.43 -22.28
CA ASN A 470 19.33 14.98 -22.39
C ASN A 470 20.09 14.62 -23.66
N PHE A 471 21.06 13.71 -23.54
CA PHE A 471 21.77 13.11 -24.67
C PHE A 471 21.71 11.58 -24.63
N LYS A 472 21.97 10.97 -25.79
CA LYS A 472 21.99 9.52 -25.99
C LYS A 472 23.39 9.07 -26.38
N VAL A 473 23.78 7.88 -25.93
CA VAL A 473 24.93 7.15 -26.47
C VAL A 473 24.52 5.70 -26.68
N GLY A 474 24.54 5.23 -27.93
CA GLY A 474 23.94 3.94 -28.27
C GLY A 474 22.44 3.97 -27.97
N ASP A 475 21.96 3.10 -27.07
CA ASP A 475 20.56 3.05 -26.61
C ASP A 475 20.32 3.66 -25.23
N VAL A 476 21.36 4.17 -24.58
CA VAL A 476 21.29 4.71 -23.23
C VAL A 476 21.05 6.22 -23.26
N VAL A 477 20.06 6.68 -22.50
CA VAL A 477 19.75 8.10 -22.33
C VAL A 477 20.32 8.59 -21.01
N PHE A 478 21.18 9.60 -21.07
CA PHE A 478 21.69 10.33 -19.92
C PHE A 478 20.79 11.54 -19.67
N LYS A 479 20.27 11.63 -18.44
CA LYS A 479 19.34 12.69 -18.03
C LYS A 479 20.05 13.61 -17.06
N GLU A 480 19.98 14.90 -17.32
CA GLU A 480 20.52 15.92 -16.42
C GLU A 480 19.81 15.88 -15.06
N LEU A 481 20.59 16.09 -14.01
CA LEU A 481 20.09 16.25 -12.65
C LEU A 481 19.57 17.68 -12.46
N VAL A 482 18.26 17.84 -12.43
CA VAL A 482 17.61 19.15 -12.22
C VAL A 482 17.12 19.33 -10.79
N GLU A 483 16.93 20.59 -10.39
CA GLU A 483 16.33 20.93 -9.09
C GLU A 483 14.95 20.26 -8.90
N ARG A 484 14.64 19.92 -7.63
CA ARG A 484 13.38 19.29 -7.21
C ARG A 484 13.10 17.92 -7.84
N GLN A 485 14.13 17.24 -8.34
CA GLN A 485 14.03 15.88 -8.82
C GLN A 485 14.65 14.88 -7.83
N GLY A 486 13.87 13.86 -7.47
CA GLY A 486 14.33 12.81 -6.57
C GLY A 486 14.83 13.35 -5.23
N ILE A 487 16.00 12.88 -4.80
CA ILE A 487 16.61 13.23 -3.51
C ILE A 487 17.18 14.66 -3.46
N TYR A 488 17.20 15.39 -4.58
CA TYR A 488 17.69 16.76 -4.66
C TYR A 488 16.53 17.76 -4.76
N GLN A 489 16.42 18.64 -3.77
CA GLN A 489 15.44 19.72 -3.72
C GLN A 489 16.09 21.04 -4.12
N ARG A 490 17.37 21.18 -3.78
CA ARG A 490 18.30 22.18 -4.30
C ARG A 490 19.53 21.46 -4.81
N VAL A 491 19.99 21.81 -5.99
CA VAL A 491 21.21 21.27 -6.58
C VAL A 491 21.98 22.44 -7.19
N ASP A 492 23.31 22.35 -7.13
CA ASP A 492 24.15 23.22 -7.96
C ASP A 492 23.91 22.83 -9.42
N ASP A 493 23.33 23.74 -10.20
CA ASP A 493 22.97 23.58 -11.60
C ASP A 493 24.11 23.98 -12.56
N GLY A 494 25.33 24.12 -12.04
CA GLY A 494 26.55 24.31 -12.83
C GLY A 494 26.87 23.08 -13.67
N GLY A 495 26.51 23.14 -14.96
CA GLY A 495 26.85 22.12 -15.96
C GLY A 495 26.02 20.84 -15.88
N PHE A 496 26.22 19.95 -16.86
CA PHE A 496 25.47 18.71 -16.99
C PHE A 496 25.97 17.68 -15.97
N GLN A 497 25.10 17.33 -15.02
CA GLN A 497 25.42 16.41 -13.94
C GLN A 497 24.50 15.20 -13.95
N VAL A 498 25.03 14.04 -13.57
CA VAL A 498 24.26 12.80 -13.35
C VAL A 498 24.61 12.18 -12.01
N LEU A 499 23.70 11.40 -11.41
CA LEU A 499 24.06 10.63 -10.22
C LEU A 499 25.11 9.55 -10.54
N LEU A 500 26.09 9.41 -9.65
CA LEU A 500 27.14 8.41 -9.76
C LEU A 500 26.68 7.10 -9.12
N ASN A 501 26.49 6.10 -9.98
CA ASN A 501 26.36 4.69 -9.70
C ASN A 501 27.75 4.08 -9.46
N TYR A 502 28.30 4.29 -8.26
CA TYR A 502 29.56 3.67 -7.84
C TYR A 502 29.52 2.14 -8.03
N ARG A 503 30.67 1.52 -8.30
CA ARG A 503 30.78 0.07 -8.37
C ARG A 503 31.05 -0.48 -6.97
N ASN A 504 30.23 -1.42 -6.49
CA ASN A 504 30.46 -2.01 -5.16
C ASN A 504 31.55 -3.10 -5.23
N ALA A 505 32.80 -2.69 -5.40
CA ALA A 505 33.95 -3.58 -5.48
C ALA A 505 35.10 -3.06 -4.61
N ASP A 506 35.93 -3.97 -4.09
CA ASP A 506 37.15 -3.59 -3.37
C ASP A 506 38.08 -2.74 -4.26
N ARG A 507 38.09 -3.04 -5.55
CA ARG A 507 38.80 -2.33 -6.61
C ARG A 507 37.86 -2.08 -7.78
N VAL A 508 37.79 -0.83 -8.25
CA VAL A 508 36.92 -0.46 -9.40
C VAL A 508 37.38 -1.10 -10.70
N ALA A 509 38.68 -1.30 -10.86
CA ALA A 509 39.35 -1.80 -12.05
C ALA A 509 40.66 -2.53 -11.67
N ASN A 510 41.44 -2.99 -12.65
CA ASN A 510 42.78 -3.49 -12.38
C ASN A 510 43.76 -2.33 -12.10
N TYR A 511 44.78 -2.59 -11.28
CA TYR A 511 45.78 -1.60 -10.85
C TYR A 511 47.18 -2.11 -11.21
N ILE A 512 48.03 -1.23 -11.74
CA ILE A 512 49.47 -1.47 -11.96
C ILE A 512 50.21 -0.22 -11.47
N SER A 513 51.31 -0.39 -10.73
CA SER A 513 52.09 0.76 -10.25
C SER A 513 52.99 1.34 -11.35
N ILE A 514 53.36 2.62 -11.23
CA ILE A 514 54.35 3.25 -12.11
C ILE A 514 55.68 2.47 -12.09
N SER A 515 56.13 2.01 -10.92
CA SER A 515 57.33 1.18 -10.79
C SER A 515 57.25 -0.10 -11.62
N ASP A 516 56.12 -0.80 -11.62
CA ASP A 516 55.95 -2.06 -12.35
C ASP A 516 55.98 -1.86 -13.88
N ILE A 517 55.43 -0.74 -14.36
CA ILE A 517 55.52 -0.37 -15.80
C ILE A 517 56.97 -0.06 -16.18
N LEU A 518 57.68 0.66 -15.31
CA LEU A 518 59.09 1.00 -15.55
C LEU A 518 60.00 -0.22 -15.47
N SER A 519 59.72 -1.21 -14.62
CA SER A 519 60.46 -2.48 -14.60
C SER A 519 60.07 -3.42 -15.75
N GLY A 520 58.87 -3.24 -16.33
CA GLY A 520 58.31 -4.15 -17.32
C GLY A 520 57.67 -5.40 -16.71
N GLU A 521 57.43 -5.39 -15.39
CA GLU A 521 56.86 -6.50 -14.62
C GLU A 521 55.33 -6.40 -14.58
N PHE A 522 54.67 -6.48 -15.74
CA PHE A 522 53.21 -6.49 -15.80
C PHE A 522 52.68 -7.32 -16.98
N ASP A 523 51.43 -7.76 -16.88
CA ASP A 523 50.77 -8.45 -17.98
C ASP A 523 50.28 -7.45 -19.04
N ALA A 524 50.84 -7.56 -20.25
CA ALA A 524 50.46 -6.75 -21.41
C ALA A 524 48.96 -6.85 -21.78
N SER A 525 48.28 -7.93 -21.39
CA SER A 525 46.85 -8.11 -21.61
C SER A 525 45.99 -7.05 -20.90
N LEU A 526 46.51 -6.48 -19.80
CA LEU A 526 45.85 -5.43 -19.03
C LEU A 526 45.85 -4.06 -19.72
N VAL A 527 46.74 -3.84 -20.70
CA VAL A 527 46.85 -2.56 -21.43
C VAL A 527 46.15 -2.63 -22.79
N ARG A 528 46.26 -3.77 -23.48
CA ARG A 528 45.82 -3.90 -24.87
C ARG A 528 44.32 -3.70 -25.05
N ASN A 529 43.95 -2.74 -25.89
CA ASN A 529 42.54 -2.36 -26.16
C ASN A 529 41.74 -1.95 -24.90
N LYS A 530 42.42 -1.53 -23.82
CA LYS A 530 41.82 -1.05 -22.59
C LYS A 530 41.88 0.48 -22.49
N ILE A 531 41.01 1.02 -21.65
CA ILE A 531 41.10 2.40 -21.16
C ILE A 531 42.17 2.42 -20.07
N VAL A 532 43.17 3.26 -20.21
CA VAL A 532 44.25 3.40 -19.22
C VAL A 532 44.13 4.77 -18.55
N LEU A 533 43.91 4.81 -17.24
CA LEU A 533 43.89 6.04 -16.46
C LEU A 533 45.17 6.12 -15.64
N ILE A 534 45.95 7.19 -15.84
CA ILE A 534 47.24 7.40 -15.17
C ILE A 534 47.07 8.54 -14.17
N GLY A 535 47.33 8.30 -12.88
CA GLY A 535 47.17 9.33 -11.85
C GLY A 535 47.76 8.95 -10.50
N SER A 536 47.72 9.88 -9.55
CA SER A 536 48.26 9.69 -8.20
C SER A 536 47.31 8.92 -7.30
N THR A 537 47.85 7.96 -6.52
CA THR A 537 47.13 7.30 -5.42
C THR A 537 47.80 7.58 -4.07
N ASP A 538 48.72 8.55 -4.01
CA ASP A 538 49.43 8.92 -2.79
C ASP A 538 48.47 9.46 -1.71
N PRO A 539 48.42 8.83 -0.52
CA PRO A 539 47.64 9.34 0.61
C PRO A 539 48.08 10.72 1.11
N ASN A 540 49.18 11.29 0.65
CA ASN A 540 49.62 12.63 1.06
C ASN A 540 49.43 13.68 -0.04
N HIS A 541 48.88 13.33 -1.20
CA HIS A 541 48.58 14.30 -2.26
C HIS A 541 47.44 15.22 -1.81
N ALA A 542 47.78 16.47 -1.49
CA ALA A 542 46.83 17.48 -1.02
C ALA A 542 45.95 17.94 -2.20
N GLY A 543 44.62 17.90 -2.02
CA GLY A 543 43.66 18.42 -3.01
C GLY A 543 42.98 17.37 -3.89
N ASP A 544 43.48 16.12 -3.93
CA ASP A 544 42.93 15.05 -4.78
C ASP A 544 42.30 13.91 -3.98
N LYS A 545 41.53 14.24 -2.95
CA LYS A 545 40.97 13.27 -2.00
C LYS A 545 39.53 13.54 -1.68
N PHE A 546 38.69 12.54 -1.93
CA PHE A 546 37.24 12.70 -1.87
C PHE A 546 36.58 11.67 -0.96
N TYR A 547 35.61 12.13 -0.18
CA TYR A 547 34.68 11.24 0.51
C TYR A 547 33.60 10.78 -0.48
N THR A 548 33.17 9.54 -0.31
CA THR A 548 32.19 8.86 -1.15
C THR A 548 31.19 8.14 -0.26
N PRO A 549 30.09 7.60 -0.80
CA PRO A 549 29.14 6.80 -0.02
C PRO A 549 29.77 5.65 0.79
N TYR A 550 30.94 5.13 0.38
CA TYR A 550 31.63 4.02 1.06
C TYR A 550 32.61 4.45 2.16
N SER A 551 32.88 5.75 2.30
CA SER A 551 33.89 6.29 3.22
C SER A 551 33.66 5.94 4.70
N TYR A 552 32.41 5.71 5.11
CA TYR A 552 32.06 5.42 6.50
C TYR A 552 32.34 3.99 6.97
N ILE A 553 32.48 3.03 6.04
CA ILE A 553 32.69 1.60 6.37
C ILE A 553 34.16 1.19 6.24
N LYS A 554 34.97 1.96 5.49
CA LYS A 554 36.39 1.67 5.30
C LYS A 554 37.23 2.04 6.53
N ALA A 555 38.34 1.33 6.72
CA ALA A 555 39.33 1.64 7.75
C ALA A 555 39.78 3.11 7.63
N VAL A 556 40.25 3.72 8.74
CA VAL A 556 40.60 5.16 8.80
C VAL A 556 41.54 5.59 7.67
N SER A 557 42.46 4.73 7.24
CA SER A 557 43.41 4.96 6.14
C SER A 557 42.82 4.90 4.73
N GLN A 558 41.59 4.43 4.55
CA GLN A 558 40.90 4.27 3.27
C GLN A 558 39.57 5.03 3.22
N LYS A 559 39.36 5.99 4.14
CA LYS A 559 38.12 6.78 4.17
C LYS A 559 37.96 7.67 2.94
N GLN A 560 39.04 8.09 2.30
CA GLN A 560 38.98 8.91 1.08
C GLN A 560 39.56 8.13 -0.09
N ILE A 561 39.06 8.39 -1.30
CA ILE A 561 39.62 7.85 -2.55
C ILE A 561 40.29 8.98 -3.35
N SER A 562 41.29 8.61 -4.14
CA SER A 562 42.00 9.53 -5.04
C SER A 562 41.17 9.89 -6.28
N GLY A 563 41.43 11.04 -6.90
CA GLY A 563 40.72 11.52 -8.09
C GLY A 563 40.76 10.54 -9.25
N VAL A 564 41.92 9.95 -9.53
CA VAL A 564 42.04 8.92 -10.60
C VAL A 564 41.10 7.73 -10.40
N ILE A 565 40.88 7.32 -9.14
CA ILE A 565 39.95 6.24 -8.80
C ILE A 565 38.50 6.70 -8.98
N LEU A 566 38.21 7.96 -8.66
CA LEU A 566 36.90 8.56 -8.89
C LEU A 566 36.59 8.67 -10.39
N HIS A 567 37.54 9.14 -11.19
CA HIS A 567 37.46 9.15 -12.66
C HIS A 567 37.25 7.74 -13.21
N ALA A 568 37.90 6.71 -12.66
CA ALA A 568 37.65 5.33 -13.05
C ALA A 568 36.21 4.87 -12.77
N HIS A 569 35.62 5.26 -11.63
CA HIS A 569 34.19 4.99 -11.37
C HIS A 569 33.27 5.71 -12.36
N GLN A 570 33.57 6.96 -12.68
CA GLN A 570 32.82 7.78 -13.64
C GLN A 570 32.89 7.19 -15.06
N VAL A 571 34.08 6.80 -15.52
CA VAL A 571 34.29 6.11 -16.80
C VAL A 571 33.56 4.76 -16.80
N SER A 572 33.73 3.96 -15.74
CA SER A 572 33.08 2.65 -15.60
C SER A 572 31.56 2.75 -15.71
N GLN A 573 30.95 3.76 -15.08
CA GLN A 573 29.52 4.02 -15.21
C GLN A 573 29.10 4.21 -16.67
N ILE A 574 29.77 5.11 -17.40
CA ILE A 574 29.40 5.43 -18.78
C ILE A 574 29.54 4.20 -19.68
N ILE A 575 30.71 3.55 -19.64
CA ILE A 575 30.98 2.43 -20.55
C ILE A 575 30.16 1.20 -20.19
N SER A 576 29.98 0.88 -18.90
CA SER A 576 29.19 -0.28 -18.48
C SER A 576 27.70 -0.06 -18.77
N ALA A 577 27.21 1.19 -18.73
CA ALA A 577 25.83 1.48 -19.12
C ALA A 577 25.60 1.20 -20.60
N VAL A 578 26.51 1.67 -21.47
CA VAL A 578 26.36 1.54 -22.93
C VAL A 578 26.69 0.12 -23.43
N LEU A 579 27.72 -0.53 -22.89
CA LEU A 579 28.18 -1.84 -23.37
C LEU A 579 27.47 -3.01 -22.68
N ASP A 580 27.26 -2.93 -21.36
CA ASP A 580 26.78 -4.04 -20.55
C ASP A 580 25.33 -3.85 -20.06
N GLY A 581 24.71 -2.70 -20.36
CA GLY A 581 23.36 -2.37 -19.90
C GLY A 581 23.27 -2.08 -18.40
N ARG A 582 24.38 -1.70 -17.75
CA ARG A 582 24.39 -1.36 -16.32
C ARG A 582 23.49 -0.13 -16.08
N PRO A 583 22.52 -0.19 -15.16
CA PRO A 583 21.51 0.85 -15.04
C PRO A 583 22.09 2.16 -14.50
N LEU A 584 21.63 3.28 -15.06
CA LEU A 584 21.91 4.62 -14.51
C LEU A 584 20.94 4.92 -13.37
N MET A 585 21.39 5.74 -12.40
CA MET A 585 20.53 6.14 -11.29
C MET A 585 19.50 7.17 -11.76
N THR A 586 18.23 6.85 -11.59
CA THR A 586 17.10 7.65 -12.04
C THR A 586 16.04 7.78 -10.95
N PHE A 587 15.14 8.74 -11.17
CA PHE A 587 14.05 9.08 -10.27
C PHE A 587 12.72 9.12 -11.03
N TRP A 588 11.63 9.12 -10.29
CA TRP A 588 10.35 9.53 -10.85
C TRP A 588 10.29 11.04 -11.09
N SER A 589 9.29 11.45 -11.86
CA SER A 589 8.85 12.84 -11.89
C SER A 589 8.30 13.27 -10.53
N TRP A 590 8.48 14.54 -10.18
CA TRP A 590 8.13 15.13 -8.89
C TRP A 590 6.70 14.81 -8.40
N TRP A 591 5.71 14.75 -9.28
CA TRP A 591 4.32 14.48 -8.90
C TRP A 591 4.05 13.01 -8.53
N VAL A 592 4.81 12.07 -9.12
CA VAL A 592 4.70 10.64 -8.78
C VAL A 592 5.32 10.40 -7.41
N ASP A 593 6.44 11.08 -7.09
CA ASP A 593 7.02 11.09 -5.75
C ASP A 593 6.00 11.56 -4.70
N TRP A 594 5.27 12.64 -4.99
CA TRP A 594 4.22 13.14 -4.08
C TRP A 594 3.07 12.14 -3.91
N LEU A 595 2.61 11.53 -5.00
CA LEU A 595 1.58 10.50 -4.95
C LEU A 595 2.03 9.29 -4.12
N TRP A 596 3.29 8.87 -4.27
CA TRP A 596 3.87 7.79 -3.50
C TRP A 596 3.92 8.10 -1.99
N ILE A 597 4.40 9.29 -1.61
CA ILE A 597 4.41 9.76 -0.22
C ILE A 597 2.98 9.81 0.35
N PHE A 598 2.01 10.29 -0.43
CA PHE A 598 0.61 10.32 -0.05
C PHE A 598 0.06 8.90 0.19
N CYS A 599 0.32 7.94 -0.70
CA CYS A 599 -0.10 6.55 -0.54
C CYS A 599 0.44 5.93 0.77
N TYR A 600 1.71 6.19 1.11
CA TYR A 600 2.29 5.73 2.38
C TYR A 600 1.68 6.45 3.59
N SER A 601 1.29 7.72 3.46
CA SER A 601 0.54 8.42 4.51
C SER A 601 -0.83 7.76 4.74
N VAL A 602 -1.58 7.48 3.67
CA VAL A 602 -2.88 6.80 3.75
C VAL A 602 -2.74 5.41 4.36
N LEU A 603 -1.73 4.63 3.94
CA LEU A 603 -1.45 3.31 4.50
C LEU A 603 -1.15 3.39 6.01
N GLY A 604 -0.35 4.36 6.43
CA GLY A 604 -0.06 4.62 7.84
C GLY A 604 -1.33 4.90 8.63
N GLY A 605 -2.15 5.84 8.13
CA GLY A 605 -3.44 6.18 8.73
C GLY A 605 -4.40 4.99 8.82
N MET A 606 -4.48 4.15 7.78
CA MET A 606 -5.30 2.93 7.79
C MET A 606 -4.89 1.96 8.89
N ILE A 607 -3.58 1.75 9.07
CA ILE A 607 -3.03 0.90 10.15
C ILE A 607 -3.34 1.52 11.51
N GLY A 608 -3.11 2.82 11.70
CA GLY A 608 -3.46 3.53 12.94
C GLY A 608 -4.94 3.45 13.29
N PHE A 609 -5.81 3.43 12.29
CA PHE A 609 -7.26 3.33 12.49
C PHE A 609 -7.72 1.91 12.88
N TYR A 610 -7.07 0.87 12.35
CA TYR A 610 -7.49 -0.52 12.57
C TYR A 610 -6.97 -1.08 13.90
N PHE A 611 -5.74 -0.73 14.30
CA PHE A 611 -5.13 -1.27 15.52
C PHE A 611 -5.48 -0.42 16.75
N ARG A 612 -6.02 -1.06 17.79
CA ARG A 612 -6.22 -0.44 19.13
C ARG A 612 -5.11 -0.78 20.13
N ARG A 613 -4.40 -1.90 19.92
CA ARG A 613 -3.29 -2.33 20.78
C ARG A 613 -1.97 -1.77 20.26
N VAL A 614 -1.33 -0.92 21.06
CA VAL A 614 -0.08 -0.21 20.71
C VAL A 614 1.03 -1.18 20.30
N LEU A 615 1.18 -2.32 20.99
CA LEU A 615 2.22 -3.30 20.66
C LEU A 615 2.07 -3.87 19.25
N LEU A 616 0.86 -4.29 18.86
CA LEU A 616 0.59 -4.83 17.52
C LEU A 616 0.80 -3.75 16.45
N PHE A 617 0.37 -2.53 16.74
CA PHE A 617 0.60 -1.39 15.85
C PHE A 617 2.09 -1.14 15.59
N VAL A 618 2.93 -1.12 16.64
CA VAL A 618 4.38 -0.92 16.50
C VAL A 618 5.03 -2.05 15.69
N LEU A 619 4.64 -3.30 15.92
CA LEU A 619 5.15 -4.45 15.15
C LEU A 619 4.78 -4.33 13.65
N PHE A 620 3.55 -3.93 13.34
CA PHE A 620 3.12 -3.71 11.95
C PHE A 620 3.85 -2.55 11.28
N ILE A 621 4.09 -1.44 11.99
CA ILE A 621 4.90 -0.33 11.47
C ILE A 621 6.32 -0.81 11.18
N ALA A 622 6.97 -1.49 12.12
CA ALA A 622 8.32 -1.99 11.94
C ALA A 622 8.42 -2.95 10.74
N GLY A 623 7.46 -3.87 10.60
CA GLY A 623 7.38 -4.78 9.44
C GLY A 623 7.24 -4.05 8.11
N ASN A 624 6.40 -3.02 8.03
CA ASN A 624 6.23 -2.22 6.80
C ASN A 624 7.48 -1.39 6.45
N ILE A 625 8.18 -0.86 7.45
CA ILE A 625 9.45 -0.16 7.23
C ILE A 625 10.49 -1.14 6.65
N ILE A 626 10.59 -2.37 7.18
CA ILE A 626 11.49 -3.40 6.64
C ILE A 626 11.14 -3.74 5.19
N ILE A 627 9.85 -3.89 4.88
CA ILE A 627 9.37 -4.14 3.51
C ILE A 627 9.76 -2.97 2.60
N LEU A 628 9.51 -1.73 3.03
CA LEU A 628 9.84 -0.54 2.25
C LEU A 628 11.34 -0.43 2.00
N TYR A 629 12.20 -0.72 2.99
CA TYR A 629 13.65 -0.81 2.78
C TYR A 629 14.03 -1.88 1.77
N SER A 630 13.41 -3.05 1.85
CA SER A 630 13.69 -4.18 0.95
C SER A 630 13.30 -3.85 -0.50
N VAL A 631 12.12 -3.26 -0.70
CA VAL A 631 11.66 -2.78 -2.02
C VAL A 631 12.57 -1.66 -2.53
N SER A 632 12.97 -0.74 -1.66
CA SER A 632 13.87 0.36 -2.02
C SER A 632 15.23 -0.14 -2.44
N LEU A 633 15.81 -1.11 -1.71
CA LEU A 633 17.07 -1.75 -2.09
C LEU A 633 16.95 -2.48 -3.44
N TYR A 634 15.86 -3.23 -3.66
CA TYR A 634 15.62 -3.90 -4.93
C TYR A 634 15.55 -2.89 -6.10
N CYS A 635 14.70 -1.88 -6.01
CA CYS A 635 14.61 -0.82 -7.02
C CYS A 635 15.95 -0.12 -7.24
N PHE A 636 16.70 0.12 -6.16
CA PHE A 636 18.02 0.75 -6.21
C PHE A 636 19.04 -0.10 -6.99
N THR A 637 18.99 -1.44 -6.88
CA THR A 637 19.83 -2.32 -7.74
C THR A 637 19.48 -2.22 -9.22
N GLN A 638 18.24 -1.85 -9.55
CA GLN A 638 17.78 -1.62 -10.93
C GLN A 638 18.03 -0.19 -11.42
N GLY A 639 18.77 0.63 -10.64
CA GLY A 639 19.03 2.04 -10.96
C GLY A 639 17.87 2.99 -10.68
N PHE A 640 16.93 2.60 -9.83
CA PHE A 640 15.78 3.42 -9.49
C PHE A 640 15.76 3.82 -8.01
N VAL A 641 15.81 5.11 -7.73
CA VAL A 641 15.89 5.65 -6.36
C VAL A 641 14.50 6.06 -5.87
N LEU A 642 14.01 5.39 -4.83
CA LEU A 642 12.71 5.69 -4.20
C LEU A 642 12.82 6.77 -3.11
N PRO A 643 11.75 7.57 -2.88
CA PRO A 643 11.68 8.60 -1.85
C PRO A 643 11.51 8.01 -0.43
N LEU A 644 12.51 7.28 0.05
CA LEU A 644 12.44 6.42 1.23
C LEU A 644 12.16 7.17 2.53
N VAL A 645 12.96 8.19 2.86
CA VAL A 645 12.81 8.98 4.10
C VAL A 645 11.43 9.61 4.24
N PRO A 646 10.93 10.40 3.27
CA PRO A 646 9.61 11.02 3.39
C PRO A 646 8.49 9.99 3.38
N SER A 647 8.64 8.85 2.70
CA SER A 647 7.66 7.75 2.78
C SER A 647 7.56 7.18 4.19
N ILE A 648 8.70 6.92 4.85
CA ILE A 648 8.74 6.46 6.24
C ILE A 648 8.14 7.51 7.17
N LEU A 649 8.52 8.79 7.02
CA LEU A 649 8.00 9.86 7.86
C LEU A 649 6.48 10.03 7.69
N ALA A 650 5.97 10.05 6.46
CA ALA A 650 4.54 10.19 6.19
C ALA A 650 3.74 9.00 6.75
N PHE A 651 4.29 7.79 6.63
CA PHE A 651 3.72 6.57 7.18
C PHE A 651 3.66 6.59 8.71
N VAL A 652 4.77 6.91 9.37
CA VAL A 652 4.88 6.94 10.84
C VAL A 652 4.04 8.08 11.43
N ILE A 653 4.17 9.31 10.93
CA ILE A 653 3.42 10.47 11.43
C ILE A 653 1.92 10.23 11.29
N SER A 654 1.47 9.78 10.12
CA SER A 654 0.04 9.49 9.90
C SER A 654 -0.45 8.35 10.80
N GLY A 655 0.29 7.24 10.86
CA GLY A 655 -0.11 6.10 11.68
C GLY A 655 -0.23 6.42 13.16
N PHE A 656 0.76 7.10 13.74
CA PHE A 656 0.72 7.47 15.16
C PHE A 656 -0.35 8.52 15.44
N GLY A 657 -0.51 9.51 14.57
CA GLY A 657 -1.54 10.54 14.77
C GLY A 657 -2.96 9.99 14.68
N VAL A 658 -3.23 9.08 13.72
CA VAL A 658 -4.54 8.42 13.63
C VAL A 658 -4.77 7.48 14.82
N LEU A 659 -3.74 6.76 15.28
CA LEU A 659 -3.84 5.93 16.47
C LEU A 659 -4.24 6.77 17.70
N LEU A 660 -3.65 7.95 17.89
CA LEU A 660 -4.01 8.85 18.99
C LEU A 660 -5.45 9.34 18.90
N VAL A 661 -5.93 9.72 17.71
CA VAL A 661 -7.34 10.10 17.46
C VAL A 661 -8.30 8.94 17.73
N ASN A 662 -7.83 7.70 17.58
CA ASN A 662 -8.64 6.50 17.79
C ASN A 662 -8.69 6.07 19.27
N ILE A 663 -7.59 6.29 20.00
CA ILE A 663 -7.46 6.02 21.45
C ILE A 663 -8.18 7.08 22.30
N GLN A 664 -8.16 8.35 21.88
CA GLN A 664 -8.99 9.42 22.44
C GLN A 664 -10.45 9.24 22.03
#